data_AF-A0A2I0CR44-F1
#
_entry.id   AF-A0A2I0CR44-F1
#
_cell.length_a   1.000
_cell.length_b   1.000
_cell.length_c   1.000
_cell.angle_alpha   90.00
_cell.angle_beta   90.00
_cell.angle_gamma   90.00
#
_symmetry.space_group_name_H-M   'P 1'
#
loop_
_entity.id
_entity.type
_entity.pdbx_description
1 polymer ?
#
loop_
_entity_poly.entity_id
_entity_poly.type
_entity_poly.pdbx_seq_one_letter_code
_entity_poly.pdbx_strand_id
1 'polypeptide(L)'
;MSQPSAETESLSLLMWQLLLALARLLLPLLLVAILPLSWGLLLEALLLAVLLLSGRRWPAVGRQLSALLCGCVLGTAFAIGRCIASDWSILLSVLWVLLALAGIGSLERHLGLKVEEEGDLRAEHDPHAGEAGHSAWGGEEPRHTPEGQAIRYLSWGEIAMGGPVYVDCLMPDGVLLEGIGSGSCFSDDGRYFLAPLPSRNAWGLLLLDRQQRCVYRCQPEQTPWQISGCDGQWIRGQYSPLGANQAVQLALDEVLARAQCVALVAIADLWLEPRWQAQLDNAPRRWPGLPSGLAAHGRPFLPESLQALEDPLRPLRYPEYQLWLGEQATGLLLGEDASPRWDGQWLACQARPLEQPEAAWSYWLGAPQQAWRDLGRPQLAEQERLALYPGAIRGIENGQLWIDVELGSPLPNRGEYGEQLSDYLSTVETKRGHDVWGRIRPGECAPTCLEVLWPGDGQRQRLRSQVLSGQRHLLFDEVAREQGWPAYALSLDGQVVQGQWQLEHRLSSDQRWVALLPACAAPALAEQVQVLELASGRLLASPPLLVERLRDFHDGVLEVVTLQGLCSEGFQPHPLYMADQPAPPAGEAARYYLERGYGRACHRLQRLHCRDEGLQLQAEWRLVSRPQAVNADGDFILPAPGGQDAAWLRGCETEYPDNWLREQCARRDGYVLTASGCALFGVTPSMAWDASGRYLLLTHQRGWDDPHNDDPNHSRQWLLWLLDTQQRSLRRRPGSIGGMPRIDKTDAQGWQVRVFEADWDCPEDAGRLCRVSLEELLALPAEQLEPRGERWHLPGEQRPVQHWQAFELAQLAAWRR
;
A
#
# COMPACT_ATOMS: atom_id res chain seq x y z
N MET A 1 -10.44 30.92 -31.31
CA MET A 1 -11.52 30.09 -31.88
C MET A 1 -11.53 28.80 -31.10
N SER A 2 -12.64 28.56 -30.41
CA SER A 2 -12.90 27.42 -29.53
C SER A 2 -12.95 26.11 -30.33
N GLN A 3 -12.24 25.10 -29.83
CA GLN A 3 -12.31 23.71 -30.29
C GLN A 3 -13.75 23.18 -30.18
N PRO A 4 -14.23 22.32 -31.09
CA PRO A 4 -15.40 21.50 -30.81
C PRO A 4 -14.97 20.42 -29.81
N SER A 5 -15.53 20.46 -28.61
CA SER A 5 -15.50 19.37 -27.65
C SER A 5 -16.13 18.12 -28.30
N ALA A 6 -15.48 16.98 -28.18
CA ALA A 6 -16.16 15.69 -28.35
C ALA A 6 -17.38 15.70 -27.41
N GLU A 7 -18.58 15.66 -27.97
CA GLU A 7 -19.82 15.54 -27.19
C GLU A 7 -19.74 14.22 -26.42
N THR A 8 -19.41 14.32 -25.15
CA THR A 8 -19.65 13.26 -24.18
C THR A 8 -21.17 13.17 -24.06
N GLU A 9 -21.76 12.13 -24.65
CA GLU A 9 -23.19 11.85 -24.47
C GLU A 9 -23.52 11.94 -22.97
N SER A 10 -24.52 12.74 -22.61
CA SER A 10 -24.79 13.00 -21.20
C SER A 10 -25.11 11.67 -20.50
N LEU A 11 -24.55 11.46 -19.31
CA LEU A 11 -24.78 10.27 -18.49
C LEU A 11 -26.29 9.97 -18.34
N SER A 12 -27.12 11.01 -18.29
CA SER A 12 -28.58 10.90 -18.26
C SER A 12 -29.19 10.31 -19.53
N LEU A 13 -28.64 10.62 -20.71
CA LEU A 13 -29.07 10.05 -21.98
C LEU A 13 -28.67 8.57 -22.07
N LEU A 14 -27.42 8.26 -21.69
CA LEU A 14 -26.91 6.89 -21.63
C LEU A 14 -27.69 6.02 -20.62
N MET A 15 -27.98 6.54 -19.43
CA MET A 15 -28.83 5.86 -18.43
C MET A 15 -30.25 5.64 -18.96
N TRP A 16 -30.83 6.61 -19.68
CA TRP A 16 -32.16 6.45 -20.26
C TRP A 16 -32.19 5.41 -21.39
N GLN A 17 -31.18 5.40 -22.25
CA GLN A 17 -31.02 4.37 -23.29
C GLN A 17 -30.83 2.98 -22.67
N LEU A 18 -30.06 2.87 -21.60
CA LEU A 18 -29.87 1.63 -20.86
C LEU A 18 -31.18 1.15 -20.20
N LEU A 19 -31.95 2.05 -19.57
CA LEU A 19 -33.26 1.73 -19.01
C LEU A 19 -34.25 1.26 -20.07
N LEU A 20 -34.25 1.88 -21.25
CA LEU A 20 -35.07 1.44 -22.38
C LEU A 20 -34.61 0.08 -22.93
N ALA A 21 -33.31 -0.18 -23.00
CA ALA A 21 -32.78 -1.48 -23.42
C ALA A 21 -33.13 -2.60 -22.42
N LEU A 22 -32.97 -2.34 -21.11
CA LEU A 22 -33.36 -3.25 -20.04
C LEU A 22 -34.87 -3.50 -20.04
N ALA A 23 -35.69 -2.46 -20.20
CA ALA A 23 -37.14 -2.60 -20.28
C ALA A 23 -37.57 -3.46 -21.48
N ARG A 24 -36.92 -3.31 -22.63
CA ARG A 24 -37.22 -4.14 -23.82
C ARG A 24 -36.95 -5.63 -23.61
N LEU A 25 -35.98 -5.99 -22.76
CA LEU A 25 -35.66 -7.38 -22.46
C LEU A 25 -36.48 -7.92 -21.28
N LEU A 26 -36.55 -7.17 -20.18
CA LEU A 26 -37.13 -7.63 -18.92
C LEU A 26 -38.66 -7.61 -18.91
N LEU A 27 -39.30 -6.64 -19.58
CA LEU A 27 -40.75 -6.53 -19.57
C LEU A 27 -41.46 -7.72 -20.25
N PRO A 28 -41.06 -8.18 -21.47
CA PRO A 28 -41.65 -9.39 -22.05
C PRO A 28 -41.32 -10.65 -21.26
N LEU A 29 -40.11 -10.75 -20.68
CA LEU A 29 -39.72 -11.87 -19.81
C LEU A 29 -40.65 -11.97 -18.60
N LEU A 30 -40.81 -10.88 -17.84
CA LEU A 30 -41.63 -10.86 -16.62
C LEU A 30 -43.10 -11.10 -16.93
N LEU A 31 -43.61 -10.53 -18.03
CA LEU A 31 -44.98 -10.75 -18.47
C LEU A 31 -45.24 -12.24 -18.75
N VAL A 32 -44.38 -12.88 -19.53
CA VAL A 32 -44.53 -14.30 -19.90
C VAL A 32 -44.25 -15.24 -18.73
N ALA A 33 -43.31 -14.90 -17.86
CA ALA A 33 -42.97 -15.70 -16.68
C ALA A 33 -44.15 -15.88 -15.73
N ILE A 34 -45.09 -14.92 -15.66
CA ILE A 34 -46.25 -14.96 -14.76
C ILE A 34 -47.47 -15.62 -15.43
N LEU A 35 -47.58 -15.58 -16.77
CA LEU A 35 -48.67 -16.20 -17.52
C LEU A 35 -48.69 -17.74 -17.39
N PRO A 36 -49.85 -18.40 -17.59
CA PRO A 36 -49.88 -19.85 -17.72
C PRO A 36 -49.06 -20.30 -18.93
N LEU A 37 -48.38 -21.44 -18.81
CA LEU A 37 -47.45 -21.96 -19.83
C LEU A 37 -48.05 -22.02 -21.25
N SER A 38 -49.32 -22.39 -21.37
CA SER A 38 -50.03 -22.43 -22.66
C SER A 38 -50.14 -21.06 -23.33
N TRP A 39 -50.27 -19.98 -22.56
CA TRP A 39 -50.31 -18.61 -23.07
C TRP A 39 -48.92 -18.09 -23.44
N GLY A 40 -47.88 -18.46 -22.68
CA GLY A 40 -46.50 -18.13 -23.01
C GLY A 40 -46.06 -18.74 -24.35
N LEU A 41 -46.32 -20.04 -24.53
CA LEU A 41 -46.03 -20.74 -25.78
C LEU A 41 -46.86 -20.20 -26.97
N LEU A 42 -48.12 -19.83 -26.75
CA LEU A 42 -48.95 -19.22 -27.80
C LEU A 42 -48.40 -17.85 -28.23
N LEU A 43 -47.95 -17.03 -27.28
CA LEU A 43 -47.37 -15.71 -27.56
C LEU A 43 -46.06 -15.83 -28.35
N GLU A 44 -45.20 -16.78 -27.99
CA GLU A 44 -43.98 -17.07 -28.73
C GLU A 44 -44.28 -17.52 -30.16
N ALA A 45 -45.22 -18.46 -30.34
CA ALA A 45 -45.61 -18.93 -31.66
C ALA A 45 -46.16 -17.79 -32.54
N LEU A 46 -46.94 -16.88 -31.94
CA LEU A 46 -47.50 -15.72 -32.64
C LEU A 46 -46.41 -14.70 -33.01
N LEU A 47 -45.48 -14.40 -32.09
CA LEU A 47 -44.35 -13.51 -32.36
C LEU A 47 -43.41 -14.09 -33.43
N LEU A 48 -43.15 -15.39 -33.38
CA LEU A 48 -42.36 -16.09 -34.38
C LEU A 48 -43.05 -16.05 -35.76
N ALA A 49 -44.36 -16.27 -35.82
CA ALA A 49 -45.12 -16.18 -37.07
C ALA A 49 -45.08 -14.76 -37.66
N VAL A 50 -45.25 -13.72 -36.82
CA VAL A 50 -45.15 -12.33 -37.25
C VAL A 50 -43.72 -12.00 -37.70
N LEU A 51 -42.70 -12.49 -37.01
CA LEU A 51 -41.29 -12.33 -37.38
C LEU A 51 -40.98 -12.96 -38.74
N LEU A 52 -41.50 -14.16 -39.02
CA LEU A 52 -41.34 -14.83 -40.31
C LEU A 52 -42.06 -14.08 -41.46
N LEU A 53 -43.24 -13.53 -41.19
CA LEU A 53 -44.04 -12.79 -42.19
C LEU A 53 -43.49 -11.39 -42.47
N SER A 54 -42.91 -10.72 -41.47
CA SER A 54 -42.50 -9.31 -41.55
C SER A 54 -40.99 -9.08 -41.60
N GLY A 55 -40.18 -10.00 -41.05
CA GLY A 55 -38.75 -9.80 -40.81
C GLY A 55 -37.93 -9.56 -42.07
N ARG A 56 -38.25 -10.26 -43.17
CA ARG A 56 -37.60 -10.03 -44.49
C ARG A 56 -37.99 -8.70 -45.13
N ARG A 57 -39.21 -8.23 -44.88
CA ARG A 57 -39.75 -7.04 -45.55
C ARG A 57 -39.33 -5.78 -44.83
N TRP A 58 -39.34 -5.77 -43.50
CA TRP A 58 -39.01 -4.63 -42.64
C TRP A 58 -37.96 -5.00 -41.57
N PRO A 59 -36.65 -4.93 -41.89
CA PRO A 59 -35.58 -5.45 -41.04
C PRO A 59 -35.49 -4.78 -39.66
N ALA A 60 -35.79 -3.48 -39.57
CA ALA A 60 -35.79 -2.76 -38.29
C ALA A 60 -36.89 -3.27 -37.33
N VAL A 61 -38.07 -3.58 -37.88
CA VAL A 61 -39.19 -4.17 -37.12
C VAL A 61 -38.88 -5.63 -36.78
N GLY A 62 -38.27 -6.38 -37.71
CA GLY A 62 -37.80 -7.74 -37.48
C GLY A 62 -36.82 -7.86 -36.32
N ARG A 63 -35.85 -6.95 -36.21
CA ARG A 63 -34.91 -6.90 -35.07
C ARG A 63 -35.61 -6.68 -33.72
N GLN A 64 -36.57 -5.76 -33.67
CA GLN A 64 -37.35 -5.49 -32.46
C GLN A 64 -38.21 -6.70 -32.06
N LEU A 65 -38.85 -7.35 -33.03
CA LEU A 65 -39.64 -8.56 -32.81
C LEU A 65 -38.79 -9.74 -32.34
N SER A 66 -37.58 -9.88 -32.88
CA SER A 66 -36.63 -10.92 -32.45
C SER A 66 -36.17 -10.70 -31.00
N ALA A 67 -35.84 -9.46 -30.62
CA ALA A 67 -35.49 -9.12 -29.25
C ALA A 67 -36.64 -9.40 -28.26
N LEU A 68 -37.88 -9.08 -28.63
CA LEU A 68 -39.07 -9.40 -27.84
C LEU A 68 -39.29 -10.91 -27.71
N LEU A 69 -39.06 -11.67 -28.79
CA LEU A 69 -39.17 -13.12 -28.80
C LEU A 69 -38.13 -13.77 -27.87
N CYS A 70 -36.88 -13.28 -27.85
CA CYS A 70 -35.86 -13.71 -26.89
C CYS A 70 -36.30 -13.50 -25.43
N GLY A 71 -36.89 -12.33 -25.13
CA GLY A 71 -37.46 -12.06 -23.81
C GLY A 71 -38.58 -13.02 -23.44
N CYS A 72 -39.48 -13.34 -24.39
CA CYS A 72 -40.58 -14.29 -24.18
C CYS A 72 -40.06 -15.72 -23.91
N VAL A 73 -39.06 -16.18 -24.67
CA VAL A 73 -38.41 -17.50 -24.49
C VAL A 73 -37.87 -17.67 -23.07
N LEU A 74 -37.18 -16.65 -22.57
CA LEU A 74 -36.67 -16.65 -21.19
C LEU A 74 -37.82 -16.65 -20.18
N GLY A 75 -38.88 -15.89 -20.42
CA GLY A 75 -40.08 -15.91 -19.57
C GLY A 75 -40.78 -17.27 -19.55
N THR A 76 -40.92 -17.94 -20.69
CA THR A 76 -41.53 -19.27 -20.78
C THR A 76 -40.71 -20.33 -20.07
N ALA A 77 -39.38 -20.20 -20.05
CA ALA A 77 -38.52 -21.08 -19.26
C ALA A 77 -38.89 -21.02 -17.75
N PHE A 78 -39.15 -19.81 -17.22
CA PHE A 78 -39.67 -19.67 -15.85
C PHE A 78 -41.09 -20.25 -15.71
N ALA A 79 -41.96 -20.11 -16.71
CA ALA A 79 -43.30 -20.70 -16.68
C ALA A 79 -43.28 -22.25 -16.71
N ILE A 80 -42.32 -22.86 -17.44
CA ILE A 80 -42.05 -24.30 -17.45
C ILE A 80 -41.62 -24.76 -16.05
N GLY A 81 -40.65 -24.04 -15.45
CA GLY A 81 -40.18 -24.27 -14.09
C GLY A 81 -41.31 -24.24 -13.05
N ARG A 82 -42.27 -23.32 -13.19
CA ARG A 82 -43.43 -23.21 -12.28
C ARG A 82 -44.50 -24.28 -12.50
N CYS A 83 -44.75 -24.70 -13.74
CA CYS A 83 -45.85 -25.63 -14.05
C CYS A 83 -45.51 -27.10 -13.76
N ILE A 84 -44.22 -27.45 -13.71
CA ILE A 84 -43.77 -28.82 -13.53
C ILE A 84 -43.16 -28.97 -12.13
N ALA A 85 -43.87 -29.61 -11.20
CA ALA A 85 -43.38 -29.88 -9.84
C ALA A 85 -42.40 -31.07 -9.83
N SER A 86 -41.23 -30.90 -10.44
CA SER A 86 -40.15 -31.88 -10.47
C SER A 86 -38.81 -31.21 -10.75
N ASP A 87 -37.71 -31.75 -10.23
CA ASP A 87 -36.35 -31.27 -10.49
C ASP A 87 -35.98 -31.31 -12.00
N TRP A 88 -36.68 -32.13 -12.78
CA TRP A 88 -36.58 -32.16 -14.25
C TRP A 88 -37.05 -30.87 -14.93
N SER A 89 -37.82 -30.03 -14.24
CA SER A 89 -38.31 -28.75 -14.77
C SER A 89 -37.17 -27.76 -15.05
N ILE A 90 -36.09 -27.79 -14.25
CA ILE A 90 -34.90 -26.95 -14.44
C ILE A 90 -34.18 -27.37 -15.73
N LEU A 91 -33.96 -28.68 -15.91
CA LEU A 91 -33.33 -29.22 -17.11
C LEU A 91 -34.14 -28.92 -18.38
N LEU A 92 -35.47 -29.06 -18.33
CA LEU A 92 -36.36 -28.73 -19.44
C LEU A 92 -36.35 -27.22 -19.76
N SER A 93 -36.27 -26.37 -18.74
CA SER A 93 -36.20 -24.91 -18.89
C SER A 93 -34.88 -24.48 -19.55
N VAL A 94 -33.76 -25.04 -19.10
CA VAL A 94 -32.44 -24.78 -19.70
C VAL A 94 -32.40 -25.28 -21.14
N LEU A 95 -32.91 -26.50 -21.40
CA LEU A 95 -32.94 -27.07 -22.74
C LEU A 95 -33.82 -26.23 -23.69
N TRP A 96 -34.97 -25.72 -23.21
CA TRP A 96 -35.84 -24.82 -23.98
C TRP A 96 -35.11 -23.54 -24.38
N VAL A 97 -34.45 -22.86 -23.44
CA VAL A 97 -33.72 -21.61 -23.72
C VAL A 97 -32.63 -21.84 -24.76
N LEU A 98 -31.83 -22.91 -24.60
CA LEU A 98 -30.74 -23.19 -25.53
C LEU A 98 -31.24 -23.46 -26.95
N LEU A 99 -32.27 -24.29 -27.10
CA LEU A 99 -32.83 -24.63 -28.42
C LEU A 99 -33.56 -23.45 -29.06
N ALA A 100 -34.35 -22.71 -28.29
CA ALA A 100 -35.12 -21.59 -28.80
C ALA A 100 -34.23 -20.40 -29.17
N LEU A 101 -33.22 -20.04 -28.36
CA LEU A 101 -32.28 -18.96 -28.71
C LEU A 101 -31.39 -19.35 -29.89
N ALA A 102 -30.93 -20.60 -29.98
CA ALA A 102 -30.21 -21.09 -31.16
C ALA A 102 -31.08 -21.04 -32.42
N GLY A 103 -32.37 -21.39 -32.30
CA GLY A 103 -33.36 -21.28 -33.36
C GLY A 103 -33.55 -19.83 -33.82
N ILE A 104 -33.72 -18.89 -32.89
CA ILE A 104 -33.85 -17.45 -33.18
C ILE A 104 -32.59 -16.93 -33.86
N GLY A 105 -31.39 -17.23 -33.35
CA GLY A 105 -30.13 -16.79 -33.95
C GLY A 105 -29.87 -17.40 -35.34
N SER A 106 -30.39 -18.60 -35.63
CA SER A 106 -30.39 -19.16 -36.99
C SER A 106 -31.37 -18.41 -37.90
N LEU A 107 -32.54 -18.06 -37.37
CA LEU A 107 -33.58 -17.33 -38.08
C LEU A 107 -33.15 -15.89 -38.44
N GLU A 108 -32.54 -15.17 -37.51
CA GLU A 108 -32.02 -13.81 -37.72
C GLU A 108 -30.99 -13.78 -38.86
N ARG A 109 -30.11 -14.80 -38.92
CA ARG A 109 -29.16 -14.97 -40.02
C ARG A 109 -29.85 -15.24 -41.34
N HIS A 110 -30.87 -16.11 -41.36
CA HIS A 110 -31.60 -16.43 -42.59
C HIS A 110 -32.49 -15.28 -43.10
N LEU A 111 -32.96 -14.42 -42.19
CA LEU A 111 -33.79 -13.24 -42.50
C LEU A 111 -32.96 -11.97 -42.76
N GLY A 112 -31.63 -12.01 -42.59
CA GLY A 112 -30.74 -10.86 -42.82
C GLY A 112 -30.93 -9.73 -41.80
N LEU A 113 -31.32 -10.06 -40.57
CA LEU A 113 -31.62 -9.08 -39.51
C LEU A 113 -30.40 -8.64 -38.72
N LYS A 114 -29.25 -9.31 -38.89
CA LYS A 114 -28.00 -8.95 -38.27
C LYS A 114 -27.39 -7.77 -39.04
N VAL A 115 -27.25 -6.62 -38.39
CA VAL A 115 -26.49 -5.50 -38.95
C VAL A 115 -25.02 -5.85 -38.76
N GLU A 116 -24.33 -6.12 -39.86
CA GLU A 116 -22.88 -5.93 -39.90
C GLU A 116 -22.66 -4.44 -39.71
N GLU A 117 -21.99 -4.05 -38.62
CA GLU A 117 -21.63 -2.67 -38.38
C GLU A 117 -20.73 -2.20 -39.53
N GLU A 118 -21.24 -1.29 -40.35
CA GLU A 118 -20.47 -0.59 -41.39
C GLU A 118 -19.38 0.25 -40.72
N GLY A 119 -18.24 -0.40 -40.51
CA GLY A 119 -16.98 0.19 -40.05
C GLY A 119 -15.81 -0.70 -40.47
N ASP A 120 -15.92 -1.36 -41.62
CA ASP A 120 -14.88 -2.25 -42.13
C ASP A 120 -13.74 -1.41 -42.74
N LEU A 121 -12.64 -1.26 -42.00
CA LEU A 121 -11.34 -1.46 -42.65
C LEU A 121 -11.43 -2.84 -43.27
N ARG A 122 -11.44 -2.94 -44.60
CA ARG A 122 -11.56 -4.22 -45.31
C ARG A 122 -10.37 -5.10 -44.91
N ALA A 123 -10.58 -5.94 -43.90
CA ALA A 123 -9.72 -7.06 -43.60
C ALA A 123 -9.89 -8.07 -44.74
N GLU A 124 -9.03 -8.01 -45.75
CA GLU A 124 -8.95 -9.08 -46.73
C GLU A 124 -8.41 -10.33 -46.05
N HIS A 125 -9.15 -11.44 -46.17
CA HIS A 125 -8.77 -12.73 -45.60
C HIS A 125 -7.65 -13.34 -46.46
N ASP A 126 -6.40 -13.27 -45.99
CA ASP A 126 -5.24 -13.83 -46.68
C ASP A 126 -5.10 -15.35 -46.42
N PRO A 127 -5.04 -16.21 -47.46
CA PRO A 127 -4.70 -17.63 -47.33
C PRO A 127 -3.26 -17.93 -46.85
N HIS A 128 -2.41 -16.92 -46.65
CA HIS A 128 -1.05 -17.05 -46.08
C HIS A 128 -0.93 -16.67 -44.59
N ALA A 129 -2.05 -16.59 -43.85
CA ALA A 129 -2.11 -16.28 -42.41
C ALA A 129 -1.53 -17.39 -41.48
N GLY A 130 -0.29 -17.81 -41.71
CA GLY A 130 0.38 -18.89 -40.99
C GLY A 130 1.59 -18.48 -40.13
N GLU A 131 2.10 -17.25 -40.25
CA GLU A 131 3.22 -16.79 -39.42
C GLU A 131 2.72 -16.00 -38.22
N ALA A 132 2.84 -16.58 -37.03
CA ALA A 132 2.63 -15.88 -35.77
C ALA A 132 3.69 -14.76 -35.67
N GLY A 133 3.25 -13.50 -35.60
CA GLY A 133 4.13 -12.34 -35.45
C GLY A 133 4.70 -12.20 -34.03
N HIS A 134 5.28 -11.05 -33.71
CA HIS A 134 5.90 -10.84 -32.40
C HIS A 134 4.86 -10.52 -31.32
N SER A 135 4.88 -11.28 -30.22
CA SER A 135 3.89 -11.19 -29.14
C SER A 135 4.06 -9.92 -28.30
N ALA A 136 2.96 -9.24 -27.95
CA ALA A 136 2.98 -8.10 -27.03
C ALA A 136 3.16 -8.49 -25.53
N TRP A 137 3.35 -9.78 -25.25
CA TRP A 137 3.57 -10.34 -23.92
C TRP A 137 5.07 -10.55 -23.63
N GLY A 138 5.95 -10.03 -24.50
CA GLY A 138 7.40 -10.02 -24.30
C GLY A 138 8.17 -10.96 -25.22
N GLY A 139 9.42 -10.59 -25.52
CA GLY A 139 10.49 -11.54 -25.88
C GLY A 139 11.07 -11.44 -27.28
N GLU A 140 10.57 -10.55 -28.14
CA GLU A 140 10.93 -10.54 -29.57
C GLU A 140 11.08 -9.14 -30.19
N GLU A 141 11.52 -8.15 -29.41
CA GLU A 141 11.78 -6.80 -29.91
C GLU A 141 13.03 -6.75 -30.80
N PRO A 142 13.04 -5.94 -31.88
CA PRO A 142 14.19 -5.80 -32.74
C PRO A 142 15.34 -5.19 -31.93
N ARG A 143 16.45 -5.91 -31.83
CA ARG A 143 17.65 -5.43 -31.11
C ARG A 143 18.51 -4.50 -31.95
N HIS A 144 18.27 -4.48 -33.24
CA HIS A 144 18.99 -3.64 -34.20
C HIS A 144 18.01 -2.98 -35.16
N THR A 145 18.38 -1.79 -35.63
CA THR A 145 17.72 -1.16 -36.77
C THR A 145 18.00 -1.95 -38.06
N PRO A 146 17.27 -1.71 -39.16
CA PRO A 146 17.56 -2.31 -40.47
C PRO A 146 18.98 -2.03 -40.96
N GLU A 147 19.60 -0.94 -40.51
CA GLU A 147 20.98 -0.58 -40.81
C GLU A 147 22.02 -1.32 -39.92
N GLY A 148 21.57 -2.16 -39.00
CA GLY A 148 22.43 -2.96 -38.10
C GLY A 148 22.91 -2.22 -36.85
N GLN A 149 22.34 -1.05 -36.54
CA GLN A 149 22.69 -0.29 -35.33
C GLN A 149 21.89 -0.78 -34.13
N ALA A 150 22.53 -0.92 -32.97
CA ALA A 150 21.88 -1.41 -31.76
C ALA A 150 20.80 -0.44 -31.24
N ILE A 151 19.68 -1.00 -30.79
CA ILE A 151 18.57 -0.29 -30.16
C ILE A 151 18.65 -0.52 -28.64
N ARG A 152 18.43 0.54 -27.84
CA ARG A 152 18.48 0.44 -26.38
C ARG A 152 17.06 0.47 -25.80
N TYR A 153 16.69 -0.62 -25.13
CA TYR A 153 15.44 -0.72 -24.37
C TYR A 153 15.72 -0.44 -22.89
N LEU A 154 14.90 0.41 -22.27
CA LEU A 154 15.16 0.99 -20.95
C LEU A 154 14.21 0.45 -19.87
N SER A 155 13.03 1.05 -19.76
CA SER A 155 11.99 0.71 -18.79
C SER A 155 11.23 -0.52 -19.28
N TRP A 156 11.00 -1.52 -18.44
CA TRP A 156 10.12 -2.66 -18.72
C TRP A 156 9.05 -2.75 -17.64
N GLY A 157 7.79 -2.94 -18.04
CA GLY A 157 6.69 -3.12 -17.09
C GLY A 157 5.52 -3.88 -17.69
N GLU A 158 4.62 -4.35 -16.84
CA GLU A 158 3.38 -5.03 -17.23
C GLU A 158 2.18 -4.20 -16.79
N ILE A 159 1.14 -4.10 -17.62
CA ILE A 159 -0.08 -3.32 -17.30
C ILE A 159 -0.86 -3.92 -16.12
N ALA A 160 -0.76 -5.23 -15.93
CA ALA A 160 -1.33 -6.01 -14.83
C ALA A 160 -0.55 -7.32 -14.68
N MET A 161 -0.70 -8.05 -13.57
CA MET A 161 0.02 -9.31 -13.34
C MET A 161 -0.22 -10.31 -14.48
N GLY A 162 0.81 -10.61 -15.28
CA GLY A 162 0.72 -11.50 -16.45
C GLY A 162 0.05 -10.88 -17.68
N GLY A 163 -0.06 -9.55 -17.70
CA GLY A 163 -0.63 -8.77 -18.81
C GLY A 163 0.41 -8.32 -19.83
N PRO A 164 -0.01 -7.55 -20.86
CA PRO A 164 0.89 -6.99 -21.86
C PRO A 164 2.07 -6.21 -21.28
N VAL A 165 3.21 -6.35 -21.95
CA VAL A 165 4.46 -5.69 -21.59
C VAL A 165 4.57 -4.37 -22.35
N TYR A 166 4.94 -3.31 -21.63
CA TYR A 166 5.34 -2.04 -22.22
C TYR A 166 6.81 -1.74 -21.94
N VAL A 167 7.44 -1.03 -22.88
CA VAL A 167 8.85 -0.71 -22.87
C VAL A 167 9.13 0.70 -23.39
N ASP A 168 10.19 1.34 -22.91
CA ASP A 168 10.73 2.56 -23.51
C ASP A 168 11.87 2.19 -24.47
N CYS A 169 11.86 2.74 -25.69
CA CYS A 169 12.80 2.42 -26.75
C CYS A 169 13.58 3.66 -27.19
N LEU A 170 14.91 3.58 -27.11
CA LEU A 170 15.83 4.60 -27.59
C LEU A 170 16.55 4.10 -28.85
N MET A 171 16.28 4.78 -29.96
CA MET A 171 16.91 4.54 -31.25
C MET A 171 18.31 5.16 -31.31
N PRO A 172 19.22 4.60 -32.13
CA PRO A 172 20.58 5.11 -32.29
C PRO A 172 20.63 6.53 -32.89
N ASP A 173 19.59 6.94 -33.63
CA ASP A 173 19.43 8.28 -34.19
C ASP A 173 18.85 9.32 -33.19
N GLY A 174 18.69 8.93 -31.92
CA GLY A 174 18.25 9.78 -30.82
C GLY A 174 16.73 9.84 -30.62
N VAL A 175 15.93 9.14 -31.42
CA VAL A 175 14.48 9.06 -31.19
C VAL A 175 14.19 8.20 -29.96
N LEU A 176 13.47 8.74 -28.98
CA LEU A 176 13.03 8.01 -27.81
C LEU A 176 11.50 7.90 -27.78
N LEU A 177 11.00 6.67 -27.76
CA LEU A 177 9.59 6.33 -27.71
C LEU A 177 9.27 5.77 -26.31
N GLU A 178 8.22 6.29 -25.69
CA GLU A 178 7.83 5.90 -24.32
C GLU A 178 6.60 4.99 -24.32
N GLY A 179 6.60 3.98 -23.44
CA GLY A 179 5.46 3.13 -23.15
C GLY A 179 4.92 2.38 -24.37
N ILE A 180 5.79 2.01 -25.31
CA ILE A 180 5.40 1.20 -26.46
C ILE A 180 5.21 -0.25 -26.04
N GLY A 181 4.29 -0.96 -26.66
CA GLY A 181 4.10 -2.38 -26.42
C GLY A 181 5.24 -3.22 -26.99
N SER A 182 5.45 -4.37 -26.35
CA SER A 182 6.28 -5.44 -26.91
C SER A 182 5.71 -5.91 -28.27
N GLY A 183 6.54 -6.53 -29.11
CA GLY A 183 6.13 -7.01 -30.44
C GLY A 183 6.23 -5.96 -31.56
N SER A 184 7.12 -4.99 -31.41
CA SER A 184 7.41 -3.99 -32.44
C SER A 184 8.20 -4.55 -33.63
N CYS A 185 8.08 -3.95 -34.82
CA CYS A 185 8.88 -4.30 -35.99
C CYS A 185 9.20 -3.09 -36.87
N PHE A 186 10.10 -3.27 -37.83
CA PHE A 186 10.36 -2.28 -38.88
C PHE A 186 9.60 -2.64 -40.15
N SER A 187 9.25 -1.62 -40.95
CA SER A 187 8.86 -1.85 -42.34
C SER A 187 10.03 -2.39 -43.16
N ASP A 188 9.73 -3.09 -44.26
CA ASP A 188 10.74 -3.71 -45.13
C ASP A 188 11.74 -2.69 -45.71
N ASP A 189 11.29 -1.45 -45.93
CA ASP A 189 12.13 -0.33 -46.38
C ASP A 189 12.87 0.40 -45.24
N GLY A 190 12.64 -0.01 -43.98
CA GLY A 190 13.22 0.53 -42.77
C GLY A 190 12.79 1.94 -42.38
N ARG A 191 11.84 2.53 -43.11
CA ARG A 191 11.35 3.90 -42.86
C ARG A 191 10.50 3.99 -41.60
N TYR A 192 9.61 3.03 -41.40
CA TYR A 192 8.65 3.01 -40.31
C TYR A 192 9.09 2.02 -39.23
N PHE A 193 8.96 2.44 -37.98
CA PHE A 193 8.99 1.54 -36.83
C PHE A 193 7.59 1.47 -36.24
N LEU A 194 7.05 0.27 -36.12
CA LEU A 194 5.68 0.00 -35.70
C LEU A 194 5.69 -0.67 -34.34
N ALA A 195 4.87 -0.20 -33.41
CA ALA A 195 4.71 -0.83 -32.11
C ALA A 195 3.24 -0.80 -31.67
N PRO A 196 2.71 -1.89 -31.10
CA PRO A 196 1.39 -1.85 -30.49
C PRO A 196 1.41 -0.91 -29.28
N LEU A 197 0.27 -0.32 -28.93
CA LEU A 197 0.09 0.46 -27.70
C LEU A 197 -0.85 -0.33 -26.78
N PRO A 198 -0.33 -1.00 -25.75
CA PRO A 198 -1.14 -1.87 -24.91
C PRO A 198 -2.05 -1.04 -24.00
N SER A 199 -3.29 -1.50 -23.81
CA SER A 199 -4.20 -0.98 -22.78
C SER A 199 -5.05 -2.12 -22.19
N ARG A 200 -5.82 -1.82 -21.14
CA ARG A 200 -6.67 -2.82 -20.47
C ARG A 200 -7.81 -3.34 -21.35
N ASN A 201 -8.35 -2.53 -22.25
CA ASN A 201 -9.58 -2.84 -22.99
C ASN A 201 -9.44 -2.80 -24.51
N ALA A 202 -8.53 -1.99 -25.05
CA ALA A 202 -8.36 -1.80 -26.49
C ALA A 202 -6.89 -1.59 -26.87
N TRP A 203 -6.50 -2.00 -28.06
CA TRP A 203 -5.12 -1.88 -28.54
C TRP A 203 -5.02 -0.65 -29.41
N GLY A 204 -3.96 0.15 -29.26
CA GLY A 204 -3.59 1.17 -30.24
C GLY A 204 -2.39 0.74 -31.07
N LEU A 205 -2.01 1.57 -32.05
CA LEU A 205 -0.82 1.38 -32.88
C LEU A 205 -0.02 2.68 -32.95
N LEU A 206 1.29 2.57 -32.77
CA LEU A 206 2.24 3.65 -32.94
C LEU A 206 3.11 3.38 -34.16
N LEU A 207 3.24 4.36 -35.05
CA LEU A 207 4.20 4.32 -36.15
C LEU A 207 5.15 5.51 -36.05
N LEU A 208 6.44 5.26 -35.94
CA LEU A 208 7.48 6.28 -36.08
C LEU A 208 7.94 6.33 -37.53
N ASP A 209 7.74 7.48 -38.20
CA ASP A 209 8.45 7.78 -39.46
C ASP A 209 9.82 8.36 -39.12
N ARG A 210 10.86 7.55 -39.28
CA ARG A 210 12.23 7.92 -38.91
C ARG A 210 12.81 9.01 -39.80
N GLN A 211 12.38 9.09 -41.07
CA GLN A 211 12.87 10.10 -42.01
C GLN A 211 12.27 11.48 -41.71
N GLN A 212 10.97 11.50 -41.38
CA GLN A 212 10.27 12.75 -41.06
C GLN A 212 10.33 13.12 -39.57
N ARG A 213 10.82 12.20 -38.71
CA ARG A 213 10.87 12.35 -37.25
C ARG A 213 9.50 12.74 -36.68
N CYS A 214 8.49 11.98 -37.05
CA CYS A 214 7.15 12.14 -36.53
C CYS A 214 6.56 10.79 -36.12
N VAL A 215 5.67 10.84 -35.14
CA VAL A 215 4.98 9.68 -34.60
C VAL A 215 3.51 9.79 -34.97
N TYR A 216 2.96 8.72 -35.54
CA TYR A 216 1.55 8.57 -35.86
C TYR A 216 0.92 7.68 -34.78
N ARG A 217 -0.02 8.24 -34.03
CA ARG A 217 -0.77 7.53 -32.98
C ARG A 217 -2.16 7.17 -33.50
N CYS A 218 -2.42 5.88 -33.65
CA CYS A 218 -3.69 5.36 -34.14
C CYS A 218 -4.62 5.04 -32.96
N GLN A 219 -5.89 5.40 -33.09
CA GLN A 219 -6.91 5.16 -32.06
C GLN A 219 -7.27 3.67 -31.94
N PRO A 220 -7.89 3.26 -30.82
CA PRO A 220 -7.97 1.85 -30.44
C PRO A 220 -8.93 0.97 -31.24
N GLU A 221 -9.66 1.56 -32.19
CA GLU A 221 -10.63 0.86 -33.00
C GLU A 221 -9.88 0.15 -34.13
N GLN A 222 -9.80 -1.19 -34.05
CA GLN A 222 -9.27 -2.06 -35.10
C GLN A 222 -7.76 -1.94 -35.38
N THR A 223 -6.92 -1.92 -34.34
CA THR A 223 -5.46 -2.10 -34.52
C THR A 223 -4.97 -3.48 -34.06
N PRO A 224 -3.96 -4.06 -34.71
CA PRO A 224 -3.41 -5.35 -34.30
C PRO A 224 -2.71 -5.26 -32.93
N TRP A 225 -2.82 -6.33 -32.14
CA TRP A 225 -2.01 -6.50 -30.93
C TRP A 225 -0.68 -7.19 -31.21
N GLN A 226 -0.63 -8.00 -32.28
CA GLN A 226 0.55 -8.70 -32.75
C GLN A 226 0.82 -8.24 -34.19
N ILE A 227 2.01 -7.71 -34.44
CA ILE A 227 2.41 -7.23 -35.76
C ILE A 227 3.32 -8.30 -36.38
N SER A 228 2.97 -8.80 -37.56
CA SER A 228 3.75 -9.80 -38.29
C SER A 228 4.64 -9.18 -39.37
N GLY A 229 4.35 -7.97 -39.84
CA GLY A 229 5.21 -7.25 -40.77
C GLY A 229 4.57 -6.03 -41.41
N CYS A 230 5.37 -5.25 -42.14
CA CYS A 230 4.91 -4.10 -42.91
C CYS A 230 5.70 -3.98 -44.23
N ASP A 231 5.06 -4.25 -45.36
CA ASP A 231 5.69 -4.28 -46.69
C ASP A 231 5.76 -2.90 -47.38
N GLY A 232 5.51 -1.83 -46.63
CA GLY A 232 5.47 -0.44 -47.11
C GLY A 232 4.14 -0.03 -47.75
N GLN A 233 3.21 -0.97 -47.98
CA GLN A 233 1.82 -0.68 -48.38
C GLN A 233 0.82 -1.18 -47.35
N TRP A 234 1.10 -2.31 -46.71
CA TRP A 234 0.21 -3.00 -45.82
C TRP A 234 0.89 -3.36 -44.51
N ILE A 235 0.18 -3.15 -43.41
CA ILE A 235 0.53 -3.61 -42.07
C ILE A 235 -0.21 -4.93 -41.84
N ARG A 236 0.51 -5.99 -41.50
CA ARG A 236 -0.05 -7.33 -41.25
C ARG A 236 0.06 -7.67 -39.78
N GLY A 237 -0.95 -8.35 -39.24
CA GLY A 237 -0.97 -8.72 -37.84
C GLY A 237 -2.19 -9.53 -37.43
N GLN A 238 -2.47 -9.56 -36.13
CA GLN A 238 -3.66 -10.19 -35.56
C GLN A 238 -4.36 -9.24 -34.61
N TYR A 239 -5.69 -9.33 -34.53
CA TYR A 239 -6.51 -8.71 -33.49
C TYR A 239 -6.49 -9.50 -32.19
N SER A 240 -6.73 -8.80 -31.08
CA SER A 240 -6.63 -9.39 -29.74
C SER A 240 -7.47 -10.66 -29.61
N PRO A 241 -6.94 -11.72 -28.96
CA PRO A 241 -7.67 -12.95 -28.72
C PRO A 241 -8.88 -12.76 -27.79
N LEU A 242 -8.91 -11.65 -27.05
CA LEU A 242 -10.02 -11.29 -26.15
C LEU A 242 -11.27 -10.81 -26.91
N GLY A 243 -11.13 -10.41 -28.18
CA GLY A 243 -12.24 -9.90 -29.00
C GLY A 243 -12.58 -10.78 -30.19
N ALA A 244 -11.60 -11.00 -31.08
CA ALA A 244 -11.85 -11.60 -32.39
C ALA A 244 -10.84 -12.68 -32.81
N ASN A 245 -9.61 -12.64 -32.27
CA ASN A 245 -8.46 -13.51 -32.63
C ASN A 245 -8.32 -13.78 -34.15
N GLN A 246 -8.40 -12.72 -34.96
CA GLN A 246 -8.40 -12.80 -36.42
C GLN A 246 -7.17 -12.12 -37.00
N ALA A 247 -6.61 -12.70 -38.06
CA ALA A 247 -5.61 -12.05 -38.88
C ALA A 247 -6.19 -10.76 -39.51
N VAL A 248 -5.37 -9.72 -39.59
CA VAL A 248 -5.73 -8.42 -40.13
C VAL A 248 -4.64 -7.92 -41.08
N GLN A 249 -5.07 -7.26 -42.14
CA GLN A 249 -4.25 -6.48 -43.04
C GLN A 249 -4.81 -5.06 -43.14
N LEU A 250 -3.98 -4.05 -42.84
CA LEU A 250 -4.36 -2.63 -42.83
C LEU A 250 -3.55 -1.85 -43.86
N ALA A 251 -4.21 -1.03 -44.69
CA ALA A 251 -3.51 -0.17 -45.64
C ALA A 251 -2.75 0.93 -44.90
N LEU A 252 -1.44 1.03 -45.11
CA LEU A 252 -0.58 1.99 -44.41
C LEU A 252 -1.03 3.43 -44.63
N ASP A 253 -1.38 3.81 -45.87
CA ASP A 253 -1.84 5.17 -46.19
C ASP A 253 -3.15 5.53 -45.47
N GLU A 254 -4.08 4.56 -45.31
CA GLU A 254 -5.34 4.77 -44.58
C GLU A 254 -5.09 4.91 -43.07
N VAL A 255 -4.16 4.12 -42.53
CA VAL A 255 -3.73 4.20 -41.12
C VAL A 255 -3.09 5.56 -40.84
N LEU A 256 -2.16 6.01 -41.69
CA LEU A 256 -1.51 7.31 -41.54
C LEU A 256 -2.50 8.48 -41.69
N ALA A 257 -3.48 8.38 -42.59
CA ALA A 257 -4.49 9.43 -42.81
C ALA A 257 -5.44 9.60 -41.62
N ARG A 258 -5.68 8.53 -40.85
CA ARG A 258 -6.55 8.53 -39.67
C ARG A 258 -5.80 8.75 -38.35
N ALA A 259 -4.49 8.56 -38.36
CA ALA A 259 -3.66 8.71 -37.17
C ALA A 259 -3.45 10.18 -36.79
N GLN A 260 -3.26 10.41 -35.48
CA GLN A 260 -2.76 11.68 -35.00
C GLN A 260 -1.25 11.74 -35.27
N CYS A 261 -0.83 12.59 -36.21
CA CYS A 261 0.58 12.85 -36.48
C CYS A 261 1.14 13.87 -35.48
N VAL A 262 2.24 13.51 -34.80
CA VAL A 262 2.96 14.34 -33.83
C VAL A 262 4.40 14.47 -34.31
N ALA A 263 4.79 15.69 -34.70
CA ALA A 263 6.19 15.98 -35.02
C ALA A 263 7.04 15.94 -33.75
N LEU A 264 8.16 15.22 -33.79
CA LEU A 264 9.12 15.19 -32.69
C LEU A 264 9.93 16.49 -32.67
N VAL A 265 10.28 16.92 -31.47
CA VAL A 265 11.10 18.11 -31.22
C VAL A 265 12.48 17.68 -30.73
N ALA A 266 13.51 18.41 -31.18
CA ALA A 266 14.87 18.16 -30.72
C ALA A 266 15.07 18.77 -29.34
N ILE A 267 15.51 17.95 -28.38
CA ILE A 267 15.89 18.36 -27.03
C ILE A 267 17.27 17.75 -26.75
N ALA A 268 18.29 18.59 -26.64
CA ALA A 268 19.69 18.17 -26.65
C ALA A 268 19.99 17.25 -27.87
N ASP A 269 20.39 16.01 -27.62
CA ASP A 269 20.69 14.98 -28.62
C ASP A 269 19.52 13.99 -28.85
N LEU A 270 18.34 14.25 -28.27
CA LEU A 270 17.15 13.40 -28.42
C LEU A 270 16.06 14.03 -29.30
N TRP A 271 15.23 13.17 -29.88
CA TRP A 271 13.97 13.52 -30.55
C TRP A 271 12.80 13.00 -29.72
N LEU A 272 12.02 13.93 -29.17
CA LEU A 272 10.98 13.65 -28.17
C LEU A 272 9.64 14.24 -28.59
N GLU A 273 8.56 13.78 -27.99
CA GLU A 273 7.25 14.41 -28.20
C GLU A 273 7.20 15.85 -27.64
N PRO A 274 6.40 16.76 -28.25
CA PRO A 274 6.35 18.18 -27.88
C PRO A 274 6.04 18.47 -26.41
N ARG A 275 5.39 17.53 -25.70
CA ARG A 275 5.12 17.63 -24.26
C ARG A 275 6.38 17.90 -23.43
N TRP A 276 7.52 17.34 -23.84
CA TRP A 276 8.79 17.51 -23.14
C TRP A 276 9.35 18.92 -23.30
N GLN A 277 9.21 19.51 -24.49
CA GLN A 277 9.58 20.91 -24.70
C GLN A 277 8.67 21.84 -23.89
N ALA A 278 7.35 21.59 -23.89
CA ALA A 278 6.42 22.35 -23.08
C ALA A 278 6.74 22.25 -21.57
N GLN A 279 7.18 21.08 -21.09
CA GLN A 279 7.65 20.91 -19.72
C GLN A 279 8.92 21.71 -19.45
N LEU A 280 9.92 21.66 -20.33
CA LEU A 280 11.14 22.46 -20.22
C LEU A 280 10.91 23.97 -20.28
N ASP A 281 9.98 24.43 -21.11
CA ASP A 281 9.65 25.86 -21.24
C ASP A 281 9.00 26.40 -19.95
N ASN A 282 8.27 25.54 -19.22
CA ASN A 282 7.63 25.86 -17.95
C ASN A 282 8.50 25.53 -16.72
N ALA A 283 9.61 24.82 -16.89
CA ALA A 283 10.49 24.41 -15.80
C ALA A 283 11.30 25.56 -15.14
N PRO A 284 11.71 26.66 -15.82
CA PRO A 284 12.49 27.71 -15.19
C PRO A 284 11.85 28.24 -13.91
N ARG A 285 12.63 28.24 -12.84
CA ARG A 285 12.16 28.69 -11.52
C ARG A 285 12.61 30.11 -11.25
N ARG A 286 11.77 30.85 -10.53
CA ARG A 286 12.14 32.16 -9.97
C ARG A 286 11.90 32.10 -8.48
N TRP A 287 12.91 32.43 -7.70
CA TRP A 287 12.78 32.47 -6.25
C TRP A 287 12.49 33.90 -5.79
N PRO A 288 11.38 34.14 -5.07
CA PRO A 288 11.07 35.46 -4.55
C PRO A 288 12.05 35.83 -3.42
N GLY A 289 12.39 37.13 -3.29
CA GLY A 289 13.02 37.63 -2.08
C GLY A 289 14.45 38.16 -2.16
N LEU A 290 14.96 38.56 -3.34
CA LEU A 290 16.18 39.38 -3.41
C LEU A 290 15.83 40.89 -3.44
N PRO A 291 16.16 41.68 -2.40
CA PRO A 291 16.12 43.14 -2.41
C PRO A 291 17.31 43.68 -3.22
N SER A 292 17.01 44.60 -4.16
CA SER A 292 17.89 45.33 -5.11
C SER A 292 17.40 45.23 -6.56
N GLY A 293 16.39 44.40 -6.84
CA GLY A 293 15.94 44.11 -8.22
C GLY A 293 16.76 43.02 -8.91
N LEU A 294 17.79 42.48 -8.25
CA LEU A 294 18.49 41.29 -8.72
C LEU A 294 17.54 40.08 -8.63
N ALA A 295 17.37 39.31 -9.70
CA ALA A 295 16.49 38.14 -9.69
C ALA A 295 17.30 36.84 -9.58
N ALA A 296 17.02 36.01 -8.58
CA ALA A 296 17.51 34.64 -8.51
C ALA A 296 16.60 33.76 -9.37
N HIS A 297 17.17 33.09 -10.36
CA HIS A 297 16.40 32.19 -11.21
C HIS A 297 17.16 30.91 -11.50
N GLY A 298 16.41 29.83 -11.66
CA GLY A 298 16.89 28.50 -11.99
C GLY A 298 16.62 28.24 -13.45
N ARG A 299 17.67 27.91 -14.21
CA ARG A 299 17.52 27.40 -15.57
C ARG A 299 17.71 25.88 -15.54
N PRO A 300 16.80 25.09 -16.12
CA PRO A 300 16.97 23.64 -16.19
C PRO A 300 18.34 23.32 -16.80
N PHE A 301 19.10 22.47 -16.12
CA PHE A 301 20.37 21.98 -16.62
C PHE A 301 20.15 20.70 -17.42
N LEU A 302 20.69 20.67 -18.64
CA LEU A 302 20.76 19.47 -19.46
C LEU A 302 22.24 19.10 -19.63
N PRO A 303 22.61 17.83 -19.41
CA PRO A 303 23.96 17.36 -19.70
C PRO A 303 24.22 17.39 -21.21
N GLU A 304 25.50 17.26 -21.59
CA GLU A 304 25.92 17.32 -23.00
C GLU A 304 25.26 16.26 -23.89
N SER A 305 24.98 15.08 -23.33
CA SER A 305 24.28 14.00 -24.02
C SER A 305 23.28 13.33 -23.07
N LEU A 306 22.00 13.43 -23.39
CA LEU A 306 20.95 12.66 -22.71
C LEU A 306 20.99 11.20 -23.17
N GLN A 307 21.35 10.96 -24.44
CA GLN A 307 21.44 9.61 -25.00
C GLN A 307 22.44 8.72 -24.24
N ALA A 308 23.52 9.30 -23.70
CA ALA A 308 24.54 8.57 -22.95
C ALA A 308 24.11 8.13 -21.53
N LEU A 309 23.02 8.69 -20.99
CA LEU A 309 22.55 8.38 -19.63
C LEU A 309 21.88 7.01 -19.55
N GLU A 310 21.95 6.37 -18.37
CA GLU A 310 21.17 5.15 -18.10
C GLU A 310 19.67 5.41 -18.24
N ASP A 311 19.17 6.52 -17.68
CA ASP A 311 17.84 7.06 -17.91
C ASP A 311 17.94 8.43 -18.63
N PRO A 312 17.74 8.47 -19.96
CA PRO A 312 17.80 9.70 -20.76
C PRO A 312 16.75 10.75 -20.41
N LEU A 313 15.63 10.34 -19.82
CA LEU A 313 14.53 11.25 -19.47
C LEU A 313 14.62 11.76 -18.04
N ARG A 314 15.50 11.19 -17.20
CA ARG A 314 15.67 11.62 -15.81
C ARG A 314 15.88 13.14 -15.65
N PRO A 315 16.74 13.82 -16.43
CA PRO A 315 16.93 15.28 -16.31
C PRO A 315 15.69 16.10 -16.70
N LEU A 316 14.74 15.52 -17.44
CA LEU A 316 13.49 16.17 -17.81
C LEU A 316 12.40 15.91 -16.78
N ARG A 317 12.35 14.69 -16.22
CA ARG A 317 11.40 14.28 -15.16
C ARG A 317 11.69 14.96 -13.83
N TYR A 318 12.96 14.99 -13.43
CA TYR A 318 13.44 15.52 -12.16
C TYR A 318 14.56 16.56 -12.46
N PRO A 319 14.19 17.75 -12.96
CA PRO A 319 15.16 18.73 -13.43
C PRO A 319 15.99 19.30 -12.29
N GLU A 320 17.30 19.32 -12.51
CA GLU A 320 18.22 20.14 -11.74
C GLU A 320 18.32 21.53 -12.37
N TYR A 321 18.61 22.53 -11.54
CA TYR A 321 18.62 23.93 -11.97
C TYR A 321 20.00 24.54 -11.80
N GLN A 322 20.56 25.08 -12.88
CA GLN A 322 21.68 26.00 -12.77
C GLN A 322 21.18 27.28 -12.11
N LEU A 323 21.86 27.72 -11.03
CA LEU A 323 21.52 28.95 -10.32
C LEU A 323 22.12 30.17 -11.04
N TRP A 324 21.27 31.16 -11.29
CA TRP A 324 21.64 32.46 -11.87
C TRP A 324 21.25 33.59 -10.92
N LEU A 325 22.14 34.58 -10.79
CA LEU A 325 21.90 35.83 -10.07
C LEU A 325 21.96 37.00 -11.05
N GLY A 326 20.79 37.57 -11.38
CA GLY A 326 20.69 38.45 -12.54
C GLY A 326 21.13 37.70 -13.79
N GLU A 327 22.04 38.27 -14.58
CA GLU A 327 22.56 37.63 -15.82
C GLU A 327 23.85 36.81 -15.59
N GLN A 328 24.26 36.58 -14.34
CA GLN A 328 25.49 35.84 -14.03
C GLN A 328 25.18 34.43 -13.52
N ALA A 329 25.75 33.42 -14.18
CA ALA A 329 25.74 32.04 -13.69
C ALA A 329 26.66 31.89 -12.48
N THR A 330 26.20 31.18 -11.45
CA THR A 330 27.00 30.97 -10.23
C THR A 330 27.91 29.76 -10.29
N GLY A 331 27.74 28.89 -11.29
CA GLY A 331 28.42 27.59 -11.37
C GLY A 331 27.86 26.54 -10.41
N LEU A 332 26.68 26.77 -9.81
CA LEU A 332 26.02 25.84 -8.90
C LEU A 332 24.78 25.21 -9.54
N LEU A 333 24.59 23.91 -9.28
CA LEU A 333 23.39 23.13 -9.59
C LEU A 333 22.56 22.95 -8.33
N LEU A 334 21.26 23.18 -8.46
CA LEU A 334 20.23 23.04 -7.42
C LEU A 334 19.34 21.83 -7.74
N GLY A 335 18.93 21.10 -6.71
CA GLY A 335 17.98 19.99 -6.86
C GLY A 335 16.58 20.50 -7.18
N GLU A 336 15.67 19.59 -7.53
CA GLU A 336 14.31 19.96 -7.88
C GLU A 336 13.58 20.70 -6.75
N ASP A 337 13.74 20.25 -5.51
CA ASP A 337 13.07 20.84 -4.34
C ASP A 337 13.86 21.97 -3.67
N ALA A 338 14.92 22.46 -4.33
CA ALA A 338 15.77 23.48 -3.76
C ALA A 338 15.02 24.78 -3.48
N SER A 339 15.21 25.27 -2.25
CA SER A 339 14.64 26.52 -1.77
C SER A 339 15.75 27.45 -1.25
N PRO A 340 16.45 28.17 -2.15
CA PRO A 340 17.43 29.17 -1.75
C PRO A 340 16.83 30.22 -0.80
N ARG A 341 17.62 30.65 0.19
CA ARG A 341 17.22 31.60 1.23
C ARG A 341 18.08 32.85 1.21
N TRP A 342 17.45 34.00 1.34
CA TRP A 342 18.11 35.30 1.38
C TRP A 342 17.77 36.04 2.67
N ASP A 343 18.76 36.66 3.31
CA ASP A 343 18.61 37.39 4.59
C ASP A 343 18.73 38.92 4.49
N GLY A 344 19.02 39.46 3.32
CA GLY A 344 19.34 40.88 3.12
C GLY A 344 20.76 41.12 2.62
N GLN A 345 21.67 40.17 2.86
CA GLN A 345 23.09 40.28 2.53
C GLN A 345 23.65 39.04 1.83
N TRP A 346 23.19 37.86 2.23
CA TRP A 346 23.68 36.57 1.79
C TRP A 346 22.58 35.70 1.19
N LEU A 347 22.95 34.92 0.18
CA LEU A 347 22.14 33.86 -0.41
C LEU A 347 22.70 32.51 0.03
N ALA A 348 21.84 31.68 0.59
CA ALA A 348 22.17 30.32 0.99
C ALA A 348 21.36 29.31 0.17
N CYS A 349 21.97 28.19 -0.21
CA CYS A 349 21.28 27.11 -0.91
C CYS A 349 21.96 25.77 -0.69
N GLN A 350 21.24 24.68 -0.91
CA GLN A 350 21.83 23.35 -1.05
C GLN A 350 22.13 23.11 -2.53
N ALA A 351 23.40 22.88 -2.86
CA ALA A 351 23.86 22.81 -4.24
C ALA A 351 25.04 21.85 -4.41
N ARG A 352 25.36 21.52 -5.66
CA ARG A 352 26.66 20.94 -6.06
C ARG A 352 27.31 21.77 -7.17
N PRO A 353 28.65 21.74 -7.34
CA PRO A 353 29.30 22.44 -8.45
C PRO A 353 28.88 21.86 -9.80
N LEU A 354 28.60 22.75 -10.76
CA LEU A 354 28.25 22.37 -12.14
C LEU A 354 29.36 21.58 -12.83
N GLU A 355 30.62 21.95 -12.59
CA GLU A 355 31.80 21.29 -13.16
C GLU A 355 32.07 19.90 -12.55
N GLN A 356 31.39 19.56 -11.45
CA GLN A 356 31.54 18.30 -10.72
C GLN A 356 30.16 17.70 -10.42
N PRO A 357 29.42 17.24 -11.43
CA PRO A 357 28.08 16.69 -11.24
C PRO A 357 28.09 15.47 -10.32
N GLU A 358 29.17 14.69 -10.24
CA GLU A 358 29.26 13.55 -9.31
C GLU A 358 29.47 13.95 -7.84
N ALA A 359 29.68 15.24 -7.54
CA ALA A 359 29.89 15.71 -6.17
C ALA A 359 28.60 15.57 -5.34
N ALA A 360 28.78 15.25 -4.06
CA ALA A 360 27.69 15.25 -3.10
C ALA A 360 27.13 16.68 -2.90
N TRP A 361 25.82 16.80 -2.74
CA TRP A 361 25.16 18.06 -2.36
C TRP A 361 25.78 18.65 -1.09
N SER A 362 26.06 19.95 -1.03
CA SER A 362 26.51 20.63 0.19
C SER A 362 25.75 21.94 0.39
N TYR A 363 25.99 22.61 1.52
CA TYR A 363 25.43 23.92 1.79
C TYR A 363 26.37 25.02 1.30
N TRP A 364 25.84 25.94 0.51
CA TRP A 364 26.59 27.04 -0.09
C TRP A 364 26.08 28.38 0.40
N LEU A 365 27.00 29.32 0.62
CA LEU A 365 26.72 30.70 0.99
C LEU A 365 27.45 31.65 0.03
N GLY A 366 26.73 32.61 -0.54
CA GLY A 366 27.31 33.59 -1.47
C GLY A 366 26.60 34.94 -1.44
N ALA A 367 27.19 35.93 -2.09
CA ALA A 367 26.57 37.24 -2.31
C ALA A 367 26.94 37.73 -3.72
N PRO A 368 26.20 38.67 -4.34
CA PRO A 368 26.40 39.06 -5.74
C PRO A 368 27.81 39.54 -6.13
N GLN A 369 28.63 39.95 -5.16
CA GLN A 369 30.01 40.42 -5.38
C GLN A 369 31.05 39.65 -4.57
N GLN A 370 30.66 38.51 -4.00
CA GLN A 370 31.55 37.68 -3.19
C GLN A 370 31.59 36.26 -3.76
N ALA A 371 32.75 35.60 -3.59
CA ALA A 371 32.88 34.22 -3.98
C ALA A 371 31.91 33.34 -3.18
N TRP A 372 31.31 32.37 -3.86
CA TRP A 372 30.52 31.32 -3.22
C TRP A 372 31.43 30.48 -2.33
N ARG A 373 31.00 30.26 -1.10
CA ARG A 373 31.68 29.43 -0.11
C ARG A 373 30.92 28.14 0.07
N ASP A 374 31.60 27.03 -0.18
CA ASP A 374 31.15 25.72 0.27
C ASP A 374 31.31 25.66 1.79
N LEU A 375 30.21 25.41 2.50
CA LEU A 375 30.20 25.23 3.94
C LEU A 375 30.21 23.74 4.33
N GLY A 376 30.23 22.82 3.37
CA GLY A 376 30.15 21.39 3.64
C GLY A 376 28.77 20.95 4.12
N ARG A 377 28.70 19.84 4.85
CA ARG A 377 27.48 19.32 5.50
C ARG A 377 27.65 19.33 7.02
N PRO A 378 26.59 19.61 7.80
CA PRO A 378 26.65 19.45 9.25
C PRO A 378 27.05 18.03 9.63
N GLN A 379 28.17 17.91 10.35
CA GLN A 379 28.62 16.66 10.96
C GLN A 379 28.37 16.76 12.46
N LEU A 380 27.34 16.05 12.93
CA LEU A 380 27.02 15.95 14.35
C LEU A 380 27.63 14.67 14.89
N ALA A 381 28.27 14.73 16.06
CA ALA A 381 28.93 13.57 16.65
C ALA A 381 27.92 12.44 16.97
N GLU A 382 26.65 12.78 17.15
CA GLU A 382 25.54 11.83 17.35
C GLU A 382 25.20 10.99 16.12
N GLN A 383 25.68 11.33 14.92
CA GLN A 383 25.39 10.58 13.69
C GLN A 383 25.88 9.12 13.75
N GLU A 384 26.79 8.78 14.67
CA GLU A 384 27.21 7.39 14.91
C GLU A 384 26.14 6.53 15.62
N ARG A 385 25.14 7.15 16.28
CA ARG A 385 24.02 6.45 16.97
C ARG A 385 22.64 6.81 16.43
N LEU A 386 22.47 8.07 16.05
CA LEU A 386 21.20 8.63 15.63
C LEU A 386 21.19 8.79 14.11
N ALA A 387 20.09 8.38 13.52
CA ALA A 387 19.71 8.77 12.17
C ALA A 387 19.40 10.28 12.15
N LEU A 388 20.37 11.10 11.72
CA LEU A 388 20.24 12.56 11.63
C LEU A 388 20.40 13.02 10.19
N TYR A 389 19.38 13.70 9.66
CA TYR A 389 19.32 14.06 8.25
C TYR A 389 19.16 15.57 8.10
N PRO A 390 20.24 16.29 7.72
CA PRO A 390 20.17 17.70 7.42
C PRO A 390 19.29 17.96 6.19
N GLY A 391 18.30 18.84 6.35
CA GLY A 391 17.30 19.19 5.35
C GLY A 391 17.35 20.65 4.95
N ALA A 392 16.22 21.36 5.10
CA ALA A 392 16.04 22.69 4.55
C ALA A 392 16.80 23.79 5.33
N ILE A 393 17.20 24.84 4.61
CA ILE A 393 17.73 26.06 5.21
C ILE A 393 16.56 26.90 5.75
N ARG A 394 16.62 27.26 7.03
CA ARG A 394 15.63 28.08 7.73
C ARG A 394 15.93 29.55 7.71
N GLY A 395 17.21 29.89 7.78
CA GLY A 395 17.63 31.27 7.83
C GLY A 395 19.14 31.39 7.81
N ILE A 396 19.58 32.63 7.78
CA ILE A 396 20.99 32.99 7.85
C ILE A 396 21.13 33.95 9.03
N GLU A 397 22.12 33.71 9.87
CA GLU A 397 22.43 34.54 11.03
C GLU A 397 23.94 34.80 11.06
N ASN A 398 24.35 36.06 10.93
CA ASN A 398 25.75 36.47 10.99
C ASN A 398 26.68 35.67 10.03
N GLY A 399 26.18 35.33 8.84
CA GLY A 399 26.92 34.53 7.85
C GLY A 399 27.02 33.03 8.17
N GLN A 400 26.18 32.54 9.08
CA GLN A 400 26.01 31.12 9.41
C GLN A 400 24.60 30.67 9.03
N LEU A 401 24.40 29.37 8.78
CA LEU A 401 23.13 28.84 8.32
C LEU A 401 22.35 28.20 9.46
N TRP A 402 21.07 28.53 9.61
CA TRP A 402 20.14 27.69 10.36
C TRP A 402 19.61 26.59 9.44
N ILE A 403 19.88 25.34 9.79
CA ILE A 403 19.53 24.14 9.02
C ILE A 403 18.62 23.26 9.88
N ASP A 404 17.49 22.84 9.33
CA ASP A 404 16.65 21.80 9.94
C ASP A 404 17.38 20.46 9.83
N VAL A 405 17.43 19.70 10.91
CA VAL A 405 17.94 18.33 10.95
C VAL A 405 16.83 17.44 11.52
N GLU A 406 16.37 16.50 10.71
CA GLU A 406 15.36 15.53 11.12
C GLU A 406 16.00 14.41 11.92
N LEU A 407 15.39 14.06 13.06
CA LEU A 407 15.75 12.89 13.86
C LEU A 407 14.89 11.72 13.43
N GLY A 408 15.55 10.60 13.11
CA GLY A 408 14.88 9.34 12.81
C GLY A 408 13.98 8.87 13.95
N SER A 409 12.84 8.30 13.56
CA SER A 409 11.90 7.62 14.45
C SER A 409 12.23 6.12 14.48
N PRO A 410 12.64 5.58 15.64
CA PRO A 410 13.07 4.19 15.80
C PRO A 410 11.86 3.24 15.84
N LEU A 411 11.93 2.15 15.09
CA LEU A 411 10.88 1.14 15.01
C LEU A 411 11.45 -0.27 14.99
N PRO A 412 10.98 -1.17 15.89
CA PRO A 412 11.34 -2.58 15.81
C PRO A 412 10.84 -3.23 14.52
N ASN A 413 11.58 -4.22 14.02
CA ASN A 413 11.27 -4.86 12.74
C ASN A 413 10.06 -5.82 12.74
N ARG A 414 9.49 -6.18 13.91
CA ARG A 414 8.26 -6.97 14.04
C ARG A 414 7.15 -6.18 14.75
N GLY A 415 6.98 -4.92 14.35
CA GLY A 415 5.96 -4.02 14.87
C GLY A 415 6.34 -3.43 16.22
N GLU A 416 5.95 -4.08 17.31
CA GLU A 416 6.20 -3.57 18.68
C GLU A 416 7.44 -4.17 19.35
N TYR A 417 8.10 -5.13 18.71
CA TYR A 417 9.32 -5.76 19.21
C TYR A 417 10.18 -6.31 18.07
N GLY A 418 11.39 -6.77 18.36
CA GLY A 418 12.22 -7.47 17.40
C GLY A 418 13.72 -7.23 17.54
N GLU A 419 14.50 -7.91 16.69
CA GLU A 419 15.96 -7.96 16.76
C GLU A 419 16.66 -6.82 16.03
N GLN A 420 15.92 -6.02 15.27
CA GLN A 420 16.45 -4.91 14.51
C GLN A 420 15.64 -3.66 14.81
N LEU A 421 16.35 -2.54 14.85
CA LEU A 421 15.78 -1.21 14.96
C LEU A 421 16.03 -0.48 13.65
N SER A 422 14.96 -0.05 12.99
CA SER A 422 15.04 0.77 11.79
C SER A 422 14.65 2.21 12.13
N ASP A 423 15.41 3.17 11.62
CA ASP A 423 15.09 4.58 11.74
C ASP A 423 14.37 5.07 10.49
N TYR A 424 13.20 5.65 10.69
CA TYR A 424 12.38 6.23 9.63
C TYR A 424 12.47 7.76 9.64
N LEU A 425 12.54 8.35 8.46
CA LEU A 425 12.80 9.79 8.22
C LEU A 425 11.63 10.47 7.53
N SER A 426 10.46 9.87 7.67
CA SER A 426 9.22 10.40 7.14
C SER A 426 8.16 10.24 8.21
N THR A 427 7.01 10.81 7.95
CA THR A 427 5.85 10.54 8.80
C THR A 427 5.55 9.04 8.73
N VAL A 428 5.56 8.36 9.88
CA VAL A 428 5.31 6.92 9.95
C VAL A 428 3.95 6.67 10.57
N GLU A 429 3.24 5.68 10.03
CA GLU A 429 2.03 5.17 10.65
C GLU A 429 2.34 4.58 12.04
N THR A 430 1.50 4.89 13.02
CA THR A 430 1.65 4.39 14.38
C THR A 430 0.29 4.10 15.02
N LYS A 431 0.31 3.26 16.06
CA LYS A 431 -0.89 2.91 16.82
C LYS A 431 -1.24 4.04 17.78
N ARG A 432 -2.37 4.71 17.57
CA ARG A 432 -2.90 5.73 18.50
C ARG A 432 -3.80 5.14 19.59
N GLY A 433 -4.30 3.93 19.38
CA GLY A 433 -5.13 3.22 20.34
C GLY A 433 -5.95 2.13 19.66
N HIS A 434 -7.09 1.82 20.26
CA HIS A 434 -8.00 0.80 19.75
C HIS A 434 -9.42 1.32 19.62
N ASP A 435 -10.18 0.75 18.68
CA ASP A 435 -11.62 0.95 18.62
C ASP A 435 -12.38 0.04 19.61
N VAL A 436 -13.71 0.09 19.58
CA VAL A 436 -14.55 -0.69 20.49
C VAL A 436 -14.41 -2.20 20.30
N TRP A 437 -13.95 -2.65 19.13
CA TRP A 437 -13.72 -4.06 18.80
C TRP A 437 -12.26 -4.48 19.00
N GLY A 438 -11.40 -3.56 19.47
CA GLY A 438 -9.99 -3.83 19.70
C GLY A 438 -9.11 -3.67 18.47
N ARG A 439 -9.66 -3.19 17.35
CA ARG A 439 -8.88 -2.94 16.14
C ARG A 439 -8.01 -1.72 16.34
N ILE A 440 -6.82 -1.72 15.71
CA ILE A 440 -5.90 -0.59 15.75
C ILE A 440 -6.62 0.67 15.22
N ARG A 441 -6.39 1.80 15.89
CA ARG A 441 -6.66 3.12 15.34
C ARG A 441 -5.33 3.68 14.83
N PRO A 442 -5.18 3.84 13.50
CA PRO A 442 -3.96 4.41 12.96
C PRO A 442 -3.86 5.87 13.35
N GLY A 443 -2.63 6.35 13.38
CA GLY A 443 -2.31 7.76 13.28
C GLY A 443 -0.89 7.92 12.79
N GLU A 444 -0.42 9.15 12.82
CA GLU A 444 0.83 9.53 12.19
C GLU A 444 1.82 10.08 13.21
N CYS A 445 3.03 9.55 13.21
CA CYS A 445 4.17 10.06 13.96
C CYS A 445 5.03 10.89 13.00
N ALA A 446 5.00 12.21 13.17
CA ALA A 446 5.87 13.12 12.43
C ALA A 446 7.32 13.00 12.95
N PRO A 447 8.34 13.16 12.09
CA PRO A 447 9.72 13.22 12.53
C PRO A 447 9.92 14.41 13.49
N THR A 448 10.76 14.23 14.51
CA THR A 448 11.18 15.33 15.36
C THR A 448 12.27 16.12 14.64
N CYS A 449 12.20 17.45 14.67
CA CYS A 449 13.21 18.30 14.06
C CYS A 449 14.04 19.01 15.14
N LEU A 450 15.34 19.12 14.89
CA LEU A 450 16.27 20.01 15.59
C LEU A 450 16.81 21.04 14.59
N GLU A 451 17.18 22.22 15.06
CA GLU A 451 17.79 23.25 14.22
C GLU A 451 19.27 23.41 14.60
N VAL A 452 20.13 23.40 13.59
CA VAL A 452 21.57 23.57 13.72
C VAL A 452 21.97 24.92 13.15
N LEU A 453 22.65 25.73 13.95
CA LEU A 453 23.41 26.86 13.44
C LEU A 453 24.76 26.35 12.95
N TRP A 454 24.89 26.26 11.64
CA TRP A 454 26.03 25.72 10.92
C TRP A 454 26.95 26.84 10.41
N PRO A 455 28.13 27.02 11.04
CA PRO A 455 29.13 28.00 10.60
C PRO A 455 30.00 27.53 9.42
N GLY A 456 29.91 26.26 9.04
CA GLY A 456 30.85 25.58 8.14
C GLY A 456 31.84 24.67 8.88
N ASP A 457 32.61 23.91 8.10
CA ASP A 457 33.50 22.88 8.61
C ASP A 457 34.52 23.40 9.66
N GLY A 458 34.72 22.58 10.70
CA GLY A 458 35.74 22.82 11.74
C GLY A 458 35.36 23.83 12.82
N GLN A 459 34.16 24.42 12.78
CA GLN A 459 33.67 25.33 13.82
C GLN A 459 32.59 24.69 14.70
N ARG A 460 32.50 25.17 15.94
CA ARG A 460 31.53 24.67 16.91
C ARG A 460 30.11 25.11 16.53
N GLN A 461 29.21 24.15 16.49
CA GLN A 461 27.83 24.33 16.09
C GLN A 461 26.97 24.74 17.30
N ARG A 462 25.85 25.41 17.06
CA ARG A 462 24.82 25.63 18.09
C ARG A 462 23.57 24.85 17.72
N LEU A 463 22.97 24.22 18.73
CA LEU A 463 21.85 23.30 18.55
C LEU A 463 20.65 23.81 19.33
N ARG A 464 19.46 23.74 18.71
CA ARG A 464 18.20 24.01 19.40
C ARG A 464 17.11 23.06 18.94
N SER A 465 16.10 22.84 19.76
CA SER A 465 14.90 22.12 19.34
C SER A 465 14.16 22.89 18.25
N GLN A 466 13.25 22.23 17.55
CA GLN A 466 12.18 22.93 16.84
C GLN A 466 11.44 23.94 17.75
N VAL A 467 10.79 24.91 17.11
CA VAL A 467 10.00 25.95 17.79
C VAL A 467 8.95 25.32 18.70
N LEU A 468 8.98 25.72 19.96
CA LEU A 468 8.02 25.35 21.00
C LEU A 468 6.93 26.41 21.11
N SER A 469 5.87 26.08 21.86
CA SER A 469 4.79 27.02 22.17
C SER A 469 5.32 28.33 22.75
N GLY A 470 4.86 29.45 22.18
CA GLY A 470 5.33 30.80 22.52
C GLY A 470 6.62 31.23 21.81
N GLN A 471 6.99 30.60 20.69
CA GLN A 471 8.23 30.88 19.94
C GLN A 471 9.52 30.63 20.75
N ARG A 472 9.46 29.68 21.67
CA ARG A 472 10.60 29.30 22.53
C ARG A 472 11.38 28.16 21.89
N HIS A 473 12.61 27.96 22.35
CA HIS A 473 13.44 26.83 21.95
C HIS A 473 14.16 26.25 23.17
N LEU A 474 14.34 24.93 23.19
CA LEU A 474 15.34 24.32 24.05
C LEU A 474 16.70 24.46 23.39
N LEU A 475 17.66 25.05 24.08
CA LEU A 475 19.04 25.19 23.62
C LEU A 475 19.88 24.05 24.16
N PHE A 476 20.73 23.49 23.31
CA PHE A 476 21.62 22.37 23.63
C PHE A 476 23.06 22.86 23.52
N ASP A 477 23.73 22.97 24.67
CA ASP A 477 25.14 23.37 24.76
C ASP A 477 25.99 22.14 25.13
N GLU A 478 26.86 21.70 24.21
CA GLU A 478 27.78 20.58 24.48
C GLU A 478 28.71 20.93 25.66
N VAL A 479 28.60 20.21 26.78
CA VAL A 479 29.40 20.49 27.99
C VAL A 479 30.49 19.47 28.23
N ALA A 480 30.30 18.25 27.72
CA ALA A 480 31.29 17.20 27.79
C ALA A 480 31.18 16.30 26.56
N ARG A 481 32.30 15.72 26.21
CA ARG A 481 32.41 14.60 25.29
C ARG A 481 33.23 13.57 26.03
N GLU A 482 32.58 12.62 26.68
CA GLU A 482 33.30 11.48 27.24
C GLU A 482 33.88 10.64 26.10
N GLN A 483 34.59 9.55 26.37
CA GLN A 483 35.12 8.67 25.31
C GLN A 483 33.95 7.99 24.55
N GLY A 484 33.27 8.75 23.67
CA GLY A 484 32.02 8.40 22.99
C GLY A 484 31.07 9.59 22.83
N TRP A 485 29.83 9.45 23.30
CA TRP A 485 28.71 10.36 23.03
C TRP A 485 28.83 11.74 23.72
N PRO A 486 28.44 12.83 23.04
CA PRO A 486 28.37 14.15 23.67
C PRO A 486 27.26 14.24 24.73
N ALA A 487 27.53 15.04 25.75
CA ALA A 487 26.58 15.41 26.79
C ALA A 487 26.26 16.90 26.70
N TYR A 488 24.98 17.23 26.80
CA TYR A 488 24.46 18.59 26.64
C TYR A 488 23.92 19.15 27.94
N ALA A 489 24.25 20.40 28.24
CA ALA A 489 23.45 21.22 29.14
C ALA A 489 22.27 21.80 28.34
N LEU A 490 21.08 21.75 28.94
CA LEU A 490 19.88 22.29 28.33
C LEU A 490 19.51 23.60 28.99
N SER A 491 19.06 24.56 28.19
CA SER A 491 18.42 25.77 28.71
C SER A 491 17.14 26.12 27.95
N LEU A 492 16.17 26.66 28.70
CA LEU A 492 14.90 27.17 28.19
C LEU A 492 14.72 28.58 28.75
N ASP A 493 14.52 29.58 27.88
CA ASP A 493 14.36 30.99 28.27
C ASP A 493 15.50 31.51 29.19
N GLY A 494 16.72 31.00 28.98
CA GLY A 494 17.90 31.32 29.78
C GLY A 494 18.00 30.62 31.14
N GLN A 495 17.00 29.82 31.52
CA GLN A 495 17.04 28.96 32.70
C GLN A 495 17.65 27.60 32.36
N VAL A 496 18.61 27.14 33.14
CA VAL A 496 19.26 25.84 32.96
C VAL A 496 18.37 24.74 33.51
N VAL A 497 18.12 23.71 32.69
CA VAL A 497 17.45 22.47 33.11
C VAL A 497 18.48 21.61 33.84
N GLN A 498 18.16 21.16 35.05
CA GLN A 498 19.08 20.38 35.87
C GLN A 498 19.46 19.06 35.20
N GLY A 499 20.76 18.73 35.17
CA GLY A 499 21.28 17.47 34.62
C GLY A 499 22.10 17.65 33.35
N GLN A 500 22.59 16.53 32.82
CA GLN A 500 23.25 16.44 31.52
C GLN A 500 22.44 15.48 30.65
N TRP A 501 22.31 15.82 29.37
CA TRP A 501 21.32 15.24 28.49
C TRP A 501 21.92 14.78 27.16
N GLN A 502 21.28 13.82 26.52
CA GLN A 502 21.56 13.47 25.13
C GLN A 502 20.81 14.43 24.19
N LEU A 503 21.23 14.47 22.92
CA LEU A 503 20.55 15.27 21.89
C LEU A 503 19.14 14.75 21.54
N GLU A 504 18.91 13.44 21.69
CA GLU A 504 17.64 12.80 21.38
C GLU A 504 16.53 13.25 22.33
N HIS A 505 15.44 13.78 21.77
CA HIS A 505 14.28 14.26 22.51
C HIS A 505 12.99 14.04 21.72
N ARG A 506 11.84 14.04 22.41
CA ARG A 506 10.50 14.04 21.79
C ARG A 506 9.60 15.08 22.43
N LEU A 507 8.86 15.77 21.60
CA LEU A 507 7.92 16.80 21.99
C LEU A 507 6.52 16.22 22.09
N SER A 508 5.81 16.50 23.17
CA SER A 508 4.42 16.10 23.26
C SER A 508 3.58 16.84 22.20
N SER A 509 2.58 16.16 21.65
CA SER A 509 1.64 16.74 20.67
C SER A 509 0.98 18.06 21.12
N ASP A 510 0.77 18.25 22.43
CA ASP A 510 0.23 19.49 23.03
C ASP A 510 1.30 20.54 23.36
N GLN A 511 2.57 20.25 23.07
CA GLN A 511 3.76 21.06 23.34
C GLN A 511 3.88 21.52 24.80
N ARG A 512 3.33 20.74 25.74
CA ARG A 512 3.46 20.99 27.17
C ARG A 512 4.71 20.33 27.76
N TRP A 513 5.16 19.24 27.15
CA TRP A 513 6.18 18.35 27.70
C TRP A 513 7.27 18.02 26.68
N VAL A 514 8.47 17.75 27.19
CA VAL A 514 9.60 17.25 26.40
C VAL A 514 10.19 16.03 27.08
N ALA A 515 10.21 14.89 26.38
CA ALA A 515 10.92 13.70 26.80
C ALA A 515 12.40 13.82 26.45
N LEU A 516 13.25 13.50 27.42
CA LEU A 516 14.70 13.65 27.40
C LEU A 516 15.38 12.38 27.91
N LEU A 517 16.53 12.05 27.33
CA LEU A 517 17.40 10.99 27.82
C LEU A 517 18.58 11.59 28.61
N PRO A 518 18.82 11.16 29.85
CA PRO A 518 20.04 11.51 30.58
C PRO A 518 21.29 11.09 29.80
N ALA A 519 22.33 11.92 29.87
CA ALA A 519 23.64 11.59 29.32
C ALA A 519 24.23 10.38 30.06
N CYS A 520 24.86 9.48 29.31
CA CYS A 520 25.50 8.27 29.84
C CYS A 520 26.84 8.05 29.12
N ALA A 521 27.82 7.53 29.85
CA ALA A 521 29.13 7.18 29.30
C ALA A 521 28.95 6.11 28.22
N ALA A 522 29.46 6.31 27.00
CA ALA A 522 29.41 5.24 26.01
C ALA A 522 30.15 3.99 26.54
N PRO A 523 29.63 2.77 26.34
CA PRO A 523 28.44 2.35 25.58
C PRO A 523 27.21 2.06 26.48
N ALA A 524 27.00 2.84 27.54
CA ALA A 524 25.87 2.65 28.44
C ALA A 524 24.54 3.10 27.82
N LEU A 525 23.46 2.51 28.30
CA LEU A 525 22.08 2.94 28.02
C LEU A 525 21.50 3.73 29.19
N ALA A 526 20.50 4.56 28.90
CA ALA A 526 19.79 5.29 29.94
C ALA A 526 18.88 4.32 30.73
N GLU A 527 18.97 4.37 32.06
CA GLU A 527 18.14 3.54 32.95
C GLU A 527 16.72 4.09 33.16
N GLN A 528 16.47 5.33 32.73
CA GLN A 528 15.18 6.01 32.85
C GLN A 528 15.06 7.05 31.75
N VAL A 529 13.83 7.37 31.37
CA VAL A 529 13.51 8.58 30.61
C VAL A 529 13.02 9.65 31.59
N GLN A 530 13.34 10.92 31.30
CA GLN A 530 12.79 12.05 32.05
C GLN A 530 11.92 12.90 31.14
N VAL A 531 10.85 13.44 31.71
CA VAL A 531 9.94 14.37 31.01
C VAL A 531 9.97 15.72 31.69
N LEU A 532 10.36 16.75 30.94
CA LEU A 532 10.37 18.15 31.35
C LEU A 532 9.01 18.79 31.08
N GLU A 533 8.40 19.38 32.11
CA GLU A 533 7.22 20.24 31.99
C GLU A 533 7.66 21.67 31.61
N LEU A 534 7.31 22.12 30.41
CA LEU A 534 7.80 23.39 29.87
C LEU A 534 7.29 24.66 30.58
N ALA A 535 6.22 24.54 31.37
CA ALA A 535 5.64 25.66 32.12
C ALA A 535 6.26 25.82 33.52
N SER A 536 6.56 24.71 34.20
CA SER A 536 7.04 24.72 35.58
C SER A 536 8.54 24.45 35.71
N GLY A 537 9.18 23.93 34.65
CA GLY A 537 10.57 23.46 34.66
C GLY A 537 10.75 22.14 35.45
N ARG A 538 9.66 21.51 35.87
CA ARG A 538 9.70 20.26 36.66
C ARG A 538 10.09 19.08 35.79
N LEU A 539 10.93 18.21 36.33
CA LEU A 539 11.32 16.93 35.73
C LEU A 539 10.56 15.78 36.38
N LEU A 540 10.00 14.89 35.55
CA LEU A 540 9.34 13.66 35.96
C LEU A 540 10.17 12.47 35.47
N ALA A 541 10.60 11.59 36.37
CA ALA A 541 11.35 10.39 36.01
C ALA A 541 10.43 9.19 35.80
N SER A 542 10.76 8.33 34.84
CA SER A 542 10.09 7.05 34.65
C SER A 542 10.51 6.03 35.72
N PRO A 543 9.76 4.93 35.88
CA PRO A 543 10.33 3.71 36.46
C PRO A 543 11.61 3.28 35.72
N PRO A 544 12.48 2.46 36.35
CA PRO A 544 13.67 1.92 35.69
C PRO A 544 13.31 1.13 34.42
N LEU A 545 13.92 1.51 33.29
CA LEU A 545 13.74 0.97 31.95
C LEU A 545 15.07 1.10 31.20
N LEU A 546 15.56 0.03 30.55
CA LEU A 546 16.76 0.14 29.71
C LEU A 546 16.39 0.81 28.38
N VAL A 547 16.42 2.15 28.34
CA VAL A 547 15.97 2.94 27.19
C VAL A 547 17.07 3.06 26.15
N GLU A 548 16.78 2.57 24.95
CA GLU A 548 17.65 2.65 23.77
C GLU A 548 17.41 3.96 23.01
N ARG A 549 16.13 4.25 22.73
CA ARG A 549 15.70 5.38 21.88
C ARG A 549 14.33 5.90 22.29
N LEU A 550 14.04 7.15 21.95
CA LEU A 550 12.71 7.74 22.08
C LEU A 550 11.97 7.63 20.75
N ARG A 551 10.72 7.17 20.77
CA ARG A 551 9.94 7.02 19.53
C ARG A 551 9.01 8.19 19.27
N ASP A 552 8.01 8.39 20.11
CA ASP A 552 6.93 9.36 19.90
C ASP A 552 6.39 9.87 21.25
N PHE A 553 5.72 11.03 21.25
CA PHE A 553 5.04 11.57 22.42
C PHE A 553 3.73 12.25 22.03
N HIS A 554 2.61 11.58 22.26
CA HIS A 554 1.29 12.02 21.82
C HIS A 554 0.23 11.73 22.89
N ASP A 555 -0.82 12.54 22.98
CA ASP A 555 -1.98 12.26 23.86
C ASP A 555 -1.63 11.92 25.32
N GLY A 556 -0.54 12.50 25.85
CA GLY A 556 -0.03 12.17 27.18
C GLY A 556 0.58 10.77 27.31
N VAL A 557 0.94 10.13 26.20
CA VAL A 557 1.61 8.83 26.10
C VAL A 557 2.97 9.03 25.45
N LEU A 558 4.02 8.67 26.18
CA LEU A 558 5.39 8.63 25.69
C LEU A 558 5.72 7.20 25.25
N GLU A 559 6.10 7.02 23.99
CA GLU A 559 6.57 5.76 23.44
C GLU A 559 8.10 5.71 23.45
N VAL A 560 8.66 4.66 24.06
CA VAL A 560 10.11 4.43 24.18
C VAL A 560 10.49 3.05 23.68
N VAL A 561 11.65 2.94 23.04
CA VAL A 561 12.23 1.66 22.66
C VAL A 561 13.19 1.23 23.75
N THR A 562 13.01 0.02 24.25
CA THR A 562 13.77 -0.55 25.37
C THR A 562 14.46 -1.84 24.99
N LEU A 563 15.61 -2.11 25.59
CA LEU A 563 16.31 -3.38 25.46
C LEU A 563 15.68 -4.42 26.40
N GLN A 564 15.14 -5.50 25.83
CA GLN A 564 14.52 -6.60 26.59
C GLN A 564 15.50 -7.72 26.93
N GLY A 565 16.46 -7.97 26.05
CA GLY A 565 17.39 -9.09 26.19
C GLY A 565 18.26 -9.30 24.96
N LEU A 566 18.98 -10.42 24.95
CA LEU A 566 19.79 -10.86 23.82
C LEU A 566 19.23 -12.16 23.26
N CYS A 567 19.28 -12.32 21.94
CA CYS A 567 18.86 -13.52 21.21
C CYS A 567 20.10 -14.30 20.77
N SER A 568 20.21 -15.58 21.17
CA SER A 568 21.24 -16.48 20.63
C SER A 568 21.02 -16.81 19.15
N GLU A 569 22.05 -17.33 18.49
CA GLU A 569 21.96 -17.72 17.09
C GLU A 569 20.88 -18.82 16.89
N GLY A 570 19.96 -18.59 15.95
CA GLY A 570 18.85 -19.50 15.68
C GLY A 570 17.63 -19.33 16.61
N PHE A 571 17.73 -18.48 17.63
CA PHE A 571 16.56 -18.08 18.41
C PHE A 571 15.65 -17.19 17.56
N GLN A 572 14.33 -17.41 17.65
CA GLN A 572 13.33 -16.58 16.98
C GLN A 572 12.47 -15.88 18.04
N PRO A 573 12.51 -14.54 18.12
CA PRO A 573 11.68 -13.78 19.05
C PRO A 573 10.19 -14.08 18.88
N HIS A 574 9.50 -14.21 19.99
CA HIS A 574 8.04 -14.41 20.06
C HIS A 574 7.43 -13.36 21.01
N PRO A 575 6.16 -12.92 20.84
CA PRO A 575 5.59 -11.84 21.65
C PRO A 575 5.56 -12.15 23.16
N LEU A 576 5.42 -13.42 23.52
CA LEU A 576 5.46 -13.88 24.92
C LEU A 576 6.87 -14.16 25.44
N TYR A 577 7.83 -14.32 24.54
CA TYR A 577 9.20 -14.74 24.85
C TYR A 577 10.14 -14.14 23.81
N MET A 578 10.56 -12.91 24.07
CA MET A 578 11.23 -12.08 23.07
C MET A 578 12.74 -12.33 22.99
N ALA A 579 13.36 -12.84 24.05
CA ALA A 579 14.79 -13.10 24.16
C ALA A 579 15.06 -14.33 25.03
N ASP A 580 16.14 -15.06 24.75
CA ASP A 580 16.56 -16.23 25.52
C ASP A 580 17.66 -15.93 26.55
N GLN A 581 18.23 -14.72 26.50
CA GLN A 581 19.17 -14.22 27.48
C GLN A 581 18.67 -12.88 28.07
N PRO A 582 18.89 -12.63 29.37
CA PRO A 582 18.47 -11.40 30.01
C PRO A 582 19.21 -10.19 29.44
N ALA A 583 18.60 -9.01 29.58
CA ALA A 583 19.27 -7.77 29.20
C ALA A 583 20.53 -7.55 30.06
N PRO A 584 21.67 -7.19 29.46
CA PRO A 584 22.86 -6.81 30.21
C PRO A 584 22.62 -5.56 31.08
N PRO A 585 23.43 -5.33 32.13
CA PRO A 585 23.36 -4.10 32.93
C PRO A 585 23.53 -2.85 32.06
N ALA A 586 22.82 -1.78 32.39
CA ALA A 586 22.77 -0.54 31.61
C ALA A 586 24.16 0.00 31.23
N GLY A 587 25.10 -0.01 32.16
CA GLY A 587 26.47 0.49 31.97
C GLY A 587 27.29 -0.24 30.90
N GLU A 588 26.91 -1.47 30.54
CA GLU A 588 27.61 -2.26 29.52
C GLU A 588 26.72 -2.64 28.34
N ALA A 589 25.44 -2.24 28.37
CA ALA A 589 24.41 -2.83 27.53
C ALA A 589 24.68 -2.69 26.04
N ALA A 590 25.02 -1.48 25.56
CA ALA A 590 25.28 -1.29 24.13
C ALA A 590 26.56 -1.99 23.66
N ARG A 591 27.53 -2.20 24.56
CA ARG A 591 28.76 -2.96 24.25
C ARG A 591 28.47 -4.38 23.77
N TYR A 592 27.49 -5.02 24.40
CA TYR A 592 27.22 -6.45 24.20
C TYR A 592 26.74 -6.78 22.79
N TYR A 593 26.03 -5.87 22.12
CA TYR A 593 25.55 -6.08 20.75
C TYR A 593 26.24 -5.19 19.70
N LEU A 594 26.94 -4.12 20.08
CA LEU A 594 27.72 -3.30 19.14
C LEU A 594 29.14 -3.84 18.89
N GLU A 595 29.81 -4.39 19.90
CA GLU A 595 31.24 -4.76 19.80
C GLU A 595 31.50 -6.26 19.82
N ARG A 596 30.60 -7.02 20.44
CA ARG A 596 30.72 -8.46 20.63
C ARG A 596 29.69 -9.12 19.74
N GLY A 597 30.12 -9.84 18.71
CA GLY A 597 29.25 -10.65 17.83
C GLY A 597 28.53 -11.81 18.53
N TYR A 598 28.06 -11.62 19.76
CA TYR A 598 27.28 -12.56 20.55
C TYR A 598 25.81 -12.11 20.52
N GLY A 599 25.03 -12.75 19.65
CA GLY A 599 23.57 -12.60 19.60
C GLY A 599 23.06 -11.25 19.10
N ARG A 600 21.77 -11.21 18.74
CA ARG A 600 21.08 -9.98 18.32
C ARG A 600 20.33 -9.40 19.52
N ALA A 601 20.45 -8.09 19.76
CA ALA A 601 19.66 -7.42 20.78
C ALA A 601 18.17 -7.51 20.44
N CYS A 602 17.31 -7.81 21.41
CA CYS A 602 15.87 -7.75 21.22
C CYS A 602 15.30 -6.50 21.87
N HIS A 603 14.68 -5.68 21.03
CA HIS A 603 14.09 -4.41 21.40
C HIS A 603 12.57 -4.56 21.55
N ARG A 604 11.98 -3.70 22.38
CA ARG A 604 10.54 -3.60 22.55
C ARG A 604 10.10 -2.17 22.72
N LEU A 605 8.98 -1.85 22.09
CA LEU A 605 8.25 -0.62 22.30
C LEU A 605 7.45 -0.68 23.60
N GLN A 606 7.72 0.26 24.50
CA GLN A 606 6.98 0.46 25.73
C GLN A 606 6.31 1.84 25.75
N ARG A 607 5.22 1.93 26.51
CA ARG A 607 4.39 3.14 26.60
C ARG A 607 4.29 3.61 28.04
N LEU A 608 4.48 4.90 28.25
CA LEU A 608 4.44 5.56 29.54
C LEU A 608 3.32 6.61 29.51
N HIS A 609 2.35 6.50 30.42
CA HIS A 609 1.40 7.57 30.65
C HIS A 609 2.08 8.71 31.41
N CYS A 610 2.08 9.89 30.81
CA CYS A 610 2.51 11.13 31.43
C CYS A 610 1.30 11.80 32.09
N ARG A 611 1.35 11.90 33.41
CA ARG A 611 0.37 12.64 34.22
C ARG A 611 1.11 13.65 35.09
N ASP A 612 0.36 14.63 35.60
CA ASP A 612 0.92 15.65 36.49
C ASP A 612 1.57 15.05 37.76
N GLU A 613 1.15 13.85 38.17
CA GLU A 613 1.69 13.12 39.33
C GLU A 613 2.97 12.32 39.03
N GLY A 614 3.28 12.06 37.75
CA GLY A 614 4.45 11.29 37.35
C GLY A 614 4.25 10.44 36.08
N LEU A 615 5.29 9.69 35.73
CA LEU A 615 5.29 8.75 34.61
C LEU A 615 4.93 7.35 35.09
N GLN A 616 3.99 6.70 34.43
CA GLN A 616 3.55 5.34 34.76
C GLN A 616 3.63 4.43 33.54
N LEU A 617 4.28 3.27 33.68
CA LEU A 617 4.34 2.27 32.62
C LEU A 617 2.92 1.74 32.33
N GLN A 618 2.52 1.77 31.07
CA GLN A 618 1.24 1.21 30.64
C GLN A 618 1.31 -0.31 30.71
N ALA A 619 0.25 -0.94 31.24
CA ALA A 619 0.13 -2.38 31.24
C ALA A 619 0.16 -2.93 29.80
N GLU A 620 0.82 -4.08 29.63
CA GLU A 620 0.97 -4.75 28.32
C GLU A 620 -0.34 -5.35 27.80
N TRP A 621 -1.39 -5.33 28.62
CA TRP A 621 -2.70 -5.87 28.32
C TRP A 621 -3.80 -4.89 28.72
N ARG A 622 -4.98 -5.07 28.12
CA ARG A 622 -6.17 -4.25 28.40
C ARG A 622 -7.31 -5.09 28.99
N LEU A 623 -8.07 -4.52 29.92
CA LEU A 623 -9.32 -5.14 30.39
C LEU A 623 -10.44 -4.78 29.41
N VAL A 624 -11.11 -5.79 28.84
CA VAL A 624 -12.22 -5.58 27.89
C VAL A 624 -13.54 -6.06 28.46
N SER A 625 -14.63 -5.42 28.05
CA SER A 625 -15.99 -5.73 28.52
C SER A 625 -16.89 -6.38 27.46
N ARG A 626 -16.34 -6.65 26.27
CA ARG A 626 -17.08 -7.18 25.13
C ARG A 626 -16.17 -8.05 24.25
N PRO A 627 -16.75 -8.90 23.37
CA PRO A 627 -15.98 -9.63 22.38
C PRO A 627 -15.15 -8.70 21.50
N GLN A 628 -13.97 -9.17 21.11
CA GLN A 628 -13.06 -8.44 20.20
C GLN A 628 -13.19 -8.99 18.78
N ALA A 629 -12.82 -8.20 17.77
CA ALA A 629 -12.71 -8.68 16.39
C ALA A 629 -11.45 -9.56 16.21
N VAL A 630 -11.40 -10.41 15.18
CA VAL A 630 -10.22 -11.27 14.96
C VAL A 630 -8.96 -10.51 14.55
N ASN A 631 -9.10 -9.31 13.98
CA ASN A 631 -8.02 -8.37 13.73
C ASN A 631 -7.75 -7.43 14.93
N ALA A 632 -8.28 -7.73 16.11
CA ALA A 632 -7.99 -6.96 17.31
C ALA A 632 -6.51 -7.11 17.72
N ASP A 633 -5.92 -6.00 18.12
CA ASP A 633 -4.51 -5.90 18.48
C ASP A 633 -4.28 -5.93 20.00
N GLY A 634 -3.11 -6.47 20.37
CA GLY A 634 -2.61 -6.51 21.74
C GLY A 634 -3.27 -7.55 22.65
N ASP A 635 -2.65 -7.76 23.81
CA ASP A 635 -3.11 -8.69 24.83
C ASP A 635 -4.32 -8.11 25.59
N PHE A 636 -5.25 -8.97 26.03
CA PHE A 636 -6.38 -8.51 26.82
C PHE A 636 -6.98 -9.57 27.74
N ILE A 637 -7.67 -9.11 28.78
CA ILE A 637 -8.47 -9.94 29.67
C ILE A 637 -9.96 -9.68 29.41
N LEU A 638 -10.72 -10.74 29.15
CA LEU A 638 -12.17 -10.74 28.99
C LEU A 638 -12.84 -11.46 30.17
N PRO A 639 -13.39 -10.72 31.15
CA PRO A 639 -14.13 -11.32 32.27
C PRO A 639 -15.40 -12.04 31.81
N ALA A 640 -15.73 -13.15 32.46
CA ALA A 640 -17.00 -13.84 32.29
C ALA A 640 -18.16 -13.02 32.89
N PRO A 641 -19.37 -13.12 32.32
CA PRO A 641 -20.58 -12.60 32.97
C PRO A 641 -20.68 -13.08 34.42
N GLY A 642 -20.97 -12.17 35.35
CA GLY A 642 -21.01 -12.47 36.79
C GLY A 642 -19.64 -12.48 37.49
N GLY A 643 -18.53 -12.34 36.77
CA GLY A 643 -17.19 -12.14 37.33
C GLY A 643 -16.62 -13.35 38.07
N GLN A 644 -17.08 -14.56 37.76
CA GLN A 644 -16.62 -15.81 38.38
C GLN A 644 -15.50 -16.52 37.60
N ASP A 645 -15.14 -16.00 36.42
CA ASP A 645 -14.03 -16.45 35.60
C ASP A 645 -13.57 -15.28 34.70
N ALA A 646 -12.45 -15.43 34.01
CA ALA A 646 -11.96 -14.49 33.01
C ALA A 646 -10.99 -15.19 32.06
N ALA A 647 -10.98 -14.81 30.79
CA ALA A 647 -10.05 -15.32 29.78
C ALA A 647 -8.99 -14.27 29.48
N TRP A 648 -7.72 -14.60 29.69
CA TRP A 648 -6.59 -13.77 29.29
C TRP A 648 -6.03 -14.28 27.96
N LEU A 649 -6.16 -13.48 26.91
CA LEU A 649 -5.49 -13.70 25.63
C LEU A 649 -4.15 -13.00 25.60
N ARG A 650 -3.13 -13.70 25.11
CA ARG A 650 -1.83 -13.11 24.81
C ARG A 650 -1.20 -13.65 23.54
N GLY A 651 -0.39 -12.82 22.90
CA GLY A 651 0.59 -13.23 21.88
C GLY A 651 0.00 -13.55 20.51
N CYS A 652 -1.15 -12.97 20.16
CA CYS A 652 -1.66 -13.07 18.78
C CYS A 652 -0.85 -12.16 17.85
N GLU A 653 -0.47 -12.67 16.68
CA GLU A 653 0.27 -11.92 15.66
C GLU A 653 -0.37 -12.01 14.29
N THR A 654 0.04 -11.12 13.39
CA THR A 654 -0.26 -11.26 11.96
C THR A 654 0.65 -12.32 11.35
N GLU A 655 0.27 -12.85 10.19
CA GLU A 655 1.14 -13.76 9.44
C GLU A 655 2.36 -13.08 8.81
N TYR A 656 2.39 -11.75 8.80
CA TYR A 656 3.46 -10.93 8.26
C TYR A 656 4.37 -10.46 9.42
N PRO A 657 5.61 -10.97 9.51
CA PRO A 657 6.58 -10.55 10.53
C PRO A 657 7.27 -9.25 10.08
N ASP A 658 6.51 -8.18 9.94
CA ASP A 658 6.99 -6.85 9.56
C ASP A 658 6.57 -5.78 10.58
N ASN A 659 6.90 -4.53 10.30
CA ASN A 659 6.63 -3.39 11.17
C ASN A 659 5.40 -2.56 10.75
N TRP A 660 4.59 -3.06 9.82
CA TRP A 660 3.38 -2.37 9.38
C TRP A 660 2.24 -2.69 10.35
N LEU A 661 1.28 -1.77 10.53
CA LEU A 661 0.18 -1.99 11.47
C LEU A 661 -0.75 -3.13 11.03
N ARG A 662 -0.83 -3.39 9.71
CA ARG A 662 -1.60 -4.51 9.13
C ARG A 662 -3.03 -4.56 9.69
N GLU A 663 -3.73 -3.43 9.75
CA GLU A 663 -4.98 -3.26 10.51
C GLU A 663 -6.12 -4.17 10.03
N GLN A 664 -6.11 -4.49 8.74
CA GLN A 664 -7.13 -5.32 8.10
C GLN A 664 -6.86 -6.82 8.29
N CYS A 665 -5.66 -7.21 8.70
CA CYS A 665 -5.27 -8.61 8.81
C CYS A 665 -5.70 -9.21 10.15
N ALA A 666 -6.17 -10.45 10.15
CA ALA A 666 -6.43 -11.19 11.38
C ALA A 666 -5.15 -11.36 12.23
N ARG A 667 -5.34 -11.44 13.56
CA ARG A 667 -4.30 -11.90 14.49
C ARG A 667 -4.57 -13.36 14.85
N ARG A 668 -3.55 -14.21 14.84
CA ARG A 668 -3.68 -15.66 15.02
C ARG A 668 -2.64 -16.21 15.98
N ASP A 669 -2.70 -17.52 16.23
CA ASP A 669 -1.74 -18.26 17.06
C ASP A 669 -1.61 -17.76 18.51
N GLY A 670 -2.70 -17.21 19.05
CA GLY A 670 -2.75 -16.73 20.43
C GLY A 670 -2.81 -17.82 21.48
N TYR A 671 -2.46 -17.43 22.70
CA TYR A 671 -2.57 -18.21 23.92
C TYR A 671 -3.71 -17.67 24.78
N VAL A 672 -4.63 -18.53 25.21
CA VAL A 672 -5.66 -18.19 26.20
C VAL A 672 -5.42 -18.96 27.49
N LEU A 673 -5.46 -18.24 28.62
CA LEU A 673 -5.53 -18.82 29.95
C LEU A 673 -6.77 -18.27 30.68
N THR A 674 -7.62 -19.18 31.15
CA THR A 674 -8.78 -18.83 31.98
C THR A 674 -8.42 -18.76 33.46
N ALA A 675 -9.18 -18.01 34.26
CA ALA A 675 -8.97 -17.93 35.71
C ALA A 675 -9.18 -19.31 36.37
N SER A 676 -10.10 -20.12 35.83
CA SER A 676 -10.32 -21.53 36.20
C SER A 676 -9.15 -22.47 35.83
N GLY A 677 -8.15 -22.01 35.09
CA GLY A 677 -6.92 -22.73 34.75
C GLY A 677 -6.94 -23.47 33.41
N CYS A 678 -7.97 -23.34 32.57
CA CYS A 678 -7.94 -23.91 31.21
C CYS A 678 -7.00 -23.10 30.31
N ALA A 679 -6.09 -23.79 29.62
CA ALA A 679 -5.03 -23.22 28.81
C ALA A 679 -5.11 -23.77 27.37
N LEU A 680 -5.26 -22.87 26.38
CA LEU A 680 -5.41 -23.23 24.97
C LEU A 680 -4.50 -22.38 24.08
N PHE A 681 -3.89 -23.02 23.08
CA PHE A 681 -3.09 -22.36 22.05
C PHE A 681 -3.81 -22.40 20.69
N GLY A 682 -3.45 -21.47 19.80
CA GLY A 682 -3.91 -21.43 18.42
C GLY A 682 -5.17 -20.58 18.23
N VAL A 683 -5.62 -19.89 19.27
CA VAL A 683 -6.87 -19.11 19.20
C VAL A 683 -6.63 -17.72 18.65
N THR A 684 -7.68 -17.10 18.11
CA THR A 684 -7.64 -15.71 17.67
C THR A 684 -8.31 -14.79 18.69
N PRO A 685 -8.18 -13.45 18.55
CA PRO A 685 -8.81 -12.50 19.46
C PRO A 685 -10.32 -12.57 19.58
N SER A 686 -11.04 -13.11 18.59
CA SER A 686 -12.51 -13.14 18.68
C SER A 686 -12.98 -14.30 19.56
N MET A 687 -13.34 -13.96 20.79
CA MET A 687 -13.91 -14.88 21.77
C MET A 687 -15.05 -14.24 22.56
N ALA A 688 -15.98 -15.06 23.06
CA ALA A 688 -17.10 -14.59 23.86
C ALA A 688 -17.62 -15.67 24.81
N TRP A 689 -17.88 -15.27 26.05
CA TRP A 689 -18.56 -16.10 27.03
C TRP A 689 -20.03 -16.30 26.66
N ASP A 690 -20.61 -17.40 27.11
CA ASP A 690 -22.04 -17.60 27.18
C ASP A 690 -22.66 -16.76 28.30
N ALA A 691 -23.99 -16.70 28.35
CA ALA A 691 -24.70 -15.91 29.35
C ALA A 691 -24.46 -16.37 30.81
N SER A 692 -24.12 -17.65 31.02
CA SER A 692 -23.81 -18.19 32.35
C SER A 692 -22.37 -17.94 32.80
N GLY A 693 -21.47 -17.60 31.88
CA GLY A 693 -20.05 -17.44 32.14
C GLY A 693 -19.28 -18.75 32.31
N ARG A 694 -19.86 -19.89 31.90
CA ARG A 694 -19.22 -21.22 31.96
C ARG A 694 -18.54 -21.61 30.66
N TYR A 695 -19.14 -21.24 29.54
CA TYR A 695 -18.72 -21.66 28.22
C TYR A 695 -18.08 -20.50 27.48
N LEU A 696 -16.89 -20.72 26.93
CA LEU A 696 -16.18 -19.73 26.13
C LEU A 696 -16.14 -20.19 24.67
N LEU A 697 -16.81 -19.44 23.79
CA LEU A 697 -16.70 -19.62 22.36
C LEU A 697 -15.41 -18.94 21.88
N LEU A 698 -14.61 -19.70 21.14
CA LEU A 698 -13.30 -19.30 20.61
C LEU A 698 -13.31 -19.45 19.10
N THR A 699 -12.56 -18.58 18.43
CA THR A 699 -12.26 -18.71 16.99
C THR A 699 -10.83 -19.16 16.81
N HIS A 700 -10.61 -19.99 15.79
CA HIS A 700 -9.29 -20.50 15.39
C HIS A 700 -9.17 -20.39 13.87
N GLN A 701 -7.97 -20.10 13.37
CA GLN A 701 -7.69 -20.05 11.95
C GLN A 701 -6.63 -21.08 11.60
N ARG A 702 -6.88 -21.88 10.57
CA ARG A 702 -5.85 -22.72 9.94
C ARG A 702 -5.27 -22.02 8.73
N GLY A 703 -3.96 -22.16 8.57
CA GLY A 703 -3.24 -21.69 7.39
C GLY A 703 -3.67 -22.43 6.12
N TRP A 704 -3.37 -21.84 4.96
CA TRP A 704 -3.60 -22.46 3.65
C TRP A 704 -2.70 -23.70 3.44
N ASP A 705 -1.59 -23.78 4.17
CA ASP A 705 -0.57 -24.83 4.16
C ASP A 705 -0.80 -25.93 5.22
N ASP A 706 -1.83 -25.81 6.04
CA ASP A 706 -2.16 -26.82 7.06
C ASP A 706 -2.67 -28.12 6.38
N PRO A 707 -2.09 -29.30 6.67
CA PRO A 707 -2.49 -30.57 6.05
C PRO A 707 -3.92 -30.99 6.39
N HIS A 708 -4.53 -30.39 7.41
CA HIS A 708 -5.92 -30.59 7.81
C HIS A 708 -6.85 -29.49 7.33
N ASN A 709 -6.38 -28.55 6.51
CA ASN A 709 -7.23 -27.60 5.81
C ASN A 709 -7.95 -28.32 4.66
N ASP A 710 -9.27 -28.46 4.80
CA ASP A 710 -10.17 -29.07 3.82
C ASP A 710 -10.96 -28.02 3.02
N ASP A 711 -10.54 -26.76 3.04
CA ASP A 711 -11.14 -25.70 2.22
C ASP A 711 -10.85 -25.94 0.73
N PRO A 712 -11.89 -26.09 -0.12
CA PRO A 712 -11.72 -26.47 -1.52
C PRO A 712 -11.02 -25.39 -2.36
N ASN A 713 -10.95 -24.15 -1.89
CA ASN A 713 -10.26 -23.05 -2.56
C ASN A 713 -8.81 -22.88 -2.06
N HIS A 714 -8.32 -23.77 -1.18
CA HIS A 714 -7.05 -23.60 -0.46
C HIS A 714 -6.95 -22.22 0.24
N SER A 715 -8.10 -21.69 0.68
CA SER A 715 -8.17 -20.44 1.45
C SER A 715 -7.94 -20.71 2.95
N ARG A 716 -7.80 -19.66 3.77
CA ARG A 716 -7.62 -19.85 5.21
C ARG A 716 -8.92 -20.37 5.81
N GLN A 717 -8.83 -21.33 6.73
CA GLN A 717 -10.03 -21.97 7.28
C GLN A 717 -10.36 -21.42 8.67
N TRP A 718 -11.55 -20.83 8.84
CA TRP A 718 -12.05 -20.32 10.11
C TRP A 718 -12.92 -21.33 10.86
N LEU A 719 -12.52 -21.67 12.08
CA LEU A 719 -13.14 -22.71 12.91
C LEU A 719 -13.64 -22.16 14.25
N LEU A 720 -14.65 -22.82 14.81
CA LEU A 720 -15.21 -22.51 16.13
C LEU A 720 -14.90 -23.61 17.14
N TRP A 721 -14.40 -23.22 18.30
CA TRP A 721 -14.20 -24.11 19.44
C TRP A 721 -15.03 -23.64 20.64
N LEU A 722 -15.57 -24.59 21.41
CA LEU A 722 -16.30 -24.34 22.64
C LEU A 722 -15.52 -24.93 23.82
N LEU A 723 -15.04 -24.07 24.71
CA LEU A 723 -14.39 -24.46 25.95
C LEU A 723 -15.42 -24.47 27.08
N ASP A 724 -15.56 -25.61 27.78
CA ASP A 724 -16.27 -25.71 29.06
C ASP A 724 -15.26 -25.59 30.20
N THR A 725 -15.28 -24.46 30.91
CA THR A 725 -14.28 -24.17 31.96
C THR A 725 -14.50 -24.98 33.24
N GLN A 726 -15.72 -25.45 33.49
CA GLN A 726 -16.05 -26.25 34.67
C GLN A 726 -15.72 -27.72 34.45
N GLN A 727 -16.09 -28.28 33.30
CA GLN A 727 -15.73 -29.67 32.96
C GLN A 727 -14.34 -29.81 32.37
N ARG A 728 -13.65 -28.69 32.08
CA ARG A 728 -12.30 -28.66 31.47
C ARG A 728 -12.27 -29.50 30.21
N SER A 729 -13.19 -29.22 29.28
CA SER A 729 -13.29 -29.93 28.01
C SER A 729 -13.43 -28.97 26.84
N LEU A 730 -12.91 -29.37 25.69
CA LEU A 730 -12.99 -28.63 24.43
C LEU A 730 -13.87 -29.39 23.44
N ARG A 731 -14.75 -28.68 22.73
CA ARG A 731 -15.51 -29.22 21.60
C ARG A 731 -15.16 -28.41 20.35
N ARG A 732 -14.90 -29.10 19.23
CA ARG A 732 -14.55 -28.45 17.95
C ARG A 732 -15.67 -28.61 16.95
N ARG A 733 -16.20 -27.52 16.43
CA ARG A 733 -17.19 -27.56 15.36
C ARG A 733 -16.52 -28.01 14.06
N PRO A 734 -17.04 -29.02 13.36
CA PRO A 734 -16.50 -29.43 12.06
C PRO A 734 -16.83 -28.39 10.97
N GLY A 735 -15.92 -28.25 10.01
CA GLY A 735 -16.06 -27.38 8.84
C GLY A 735 -15.89 -25.90 9.12
N SER A 736 -15.54 -25.16 8.06
CA SER A 736 -15.37 -23.70 8.11
C SER A 736 -16.67 -22.98 8.50
N ILE A 737 -16.55 -21.82 9.15
CA ILE A 737 -17.66 -20.89 9.35
C ILE A 737 -17.83 -19.92 8.16
N GLY A 738 -16.87 -19.89 7.23
CA GLY A 738 -16.80 -18.95 6.10
C GLY A 738 -15.50 -18.14 6.17
N GLY A 739 -15.54 -16.89 5.70
CA GLY A 739 -14.43 -15.95 5.85
C GLY A 739 -14.32 -15.41 7.28
N MET A 740 -13.69 -14.24 7.42
CA MET A 740 -13.31 -13.67 8.71
C MET A 740 -14.52 -13.58 9.68
N PRO A 741 -14.50 -14.21 10.87
CA PRO A 741 -15.61 -14.14 11.81
C PRO A 741 -15.47 -12.97 12.79
N ARG A 742 -16.59 -12.45 13.29
CA ARG A 742 -16.65 -11.54 14.43
C ARG A 742 -17.84 -11.87 15.31
N ILE A 743 -17.61 -12.12 16.59
CA ILE A 743 -18.70 -12.34 17.54
C ILE A 743 -19.29 -10.98 17.95
N ASP A 744 -20.50 -10.67 17.49
CA ASP A 744 -21.14 -9.37 17.74
C ASP A 744 -21.75 -9.32 19.15
N LYS A 745 -22.44 -10.39 19.58
CA LYS A 745 -23.07 -10.49 20.91
C LYS A 745 -23.40 -11.92 21.32
N THR A 746 -23.62 -12.09 22.62
CA THR A 746 -24.12 -13.32 23.26
C THR A 746 -25.54 -13.10 23.77
N ASP A 747 -26.41 -14.10 23.60
CA ASP A 747 -27.74 -14.14 24.20
C ASP A 747 -28.04 -15.53 24.81
N ALA A 748 -29.26 -15.71 25.35
CA ALA A 748 -29.63 -16.93 26.05
C ALA A 748 -29.66 -18.18 25.16
N GLN A 749 -29.71 -18.05 23.82
CA GLN A 749 -29.71 -19.20 22.91
C GLN A 749 -28.34 -19.43 22.23
N GLY A 750 -27.33 -18.60 22.51
CA GLY A 750 -25.96 -18.77 22.01
C GLY A 750 -25.33 -17.46 21.53
N TRP A 751 -24.59 -17.53 20.43
CA TRP A 751 -23.80 -16.41 19.91
C TRP A 751 -24.31 -15.93 18.56
N GLN A 752 -24.22 -14.63 18.35
CA GLN A 752 -24.41 -14.01 17.04
C GLN A 752 -23.04 -13.71 16.45
N VAL A 753 -22.69 -14.44 15.40
CA VAL A 753 -21.40 -14.36 14.73
C VAL A 753 -21.61 -13.78 13.35
N ARG A 754 -21.01 -12.63 13.08
CA ARG A 754 -20.92 -12.06 11.75
C ARG A 754 -19.78 -12.73 11.01
N VAL A 755 -20.05 -13.18 9.79
CA VAL A 755 -19.07 -13.84 8.92
C VAL A 755 -18.92 -12.99 7.68
N PHE A 756 -17.71 -12.53 7.43
CA PHE A 756 -17.35 -11.77 6.24
C PHE A 756 -17.02 -12.72 5.06
N GLU A 757 -17.10 -12.21 3.84
CA GLU A 757 -16.73 -12.95 2.62
C GLU A 757 -15.21 -13.10 2.49
N ALA A 758 -14.46 -12.06 2.87
CA ALA A 758 -13.00 -12.04 2.82
C ALA A 758 -12.34 -12.47 4.14
N ASP A 759 -11.06 -12.82 4.06
CA ASP A 759 -10.20 -13.12 5.21
C ASP A 759 -9.48 -11.88 5.79
N TRP A 760 -9.87 -10.69 5.34
CA TRP A 760 -9.39 -9.40 5.82
C TRP A 760 -10.57 -8.45 6.03
N ASP A 761 -10.37 -7.42 6.85
CA ASP A 761 -11.37 -6.38 7.13
C ASP A 761 -11.62 -5.54 5.87
N CYS A 762 -12.72 -5.80 5.18
CA CYS A 762 -13.18 -5.02 4.03
C CYS A 762 -14.33 -4.09 4.48
N PRO A 763 -14.16 -2.76 4.47
CA PRO A 763 -15.18 -1.83 4.95
C PRO A 763 -16.51 -1.90 4.20
N GLU A 764 -16.50 -2.37 2.95
CA GLU A 764 -17.68 -2.50 2.08
C GLU A 764 -18.47 -3.78 2.37
N ASP A 765 -17.86 -4.78 3.02
CA ASP A 765 -18.51 -6.03 3.36
C ASP A 765 -19.28 -5.91 4.68
N ALA A 766 -20.61 -5.88 4.59
CA ALA A 766 -21.49 -5.82 5.75
C ALA A 766 -21.47 -7.12 6.58
N GLY A 767 -20.98 -8.23 6.01
CA GLY A 767 -20.96 -9.56 6.59
C GLY A 767 -22.35 -10.17 6.77
N ARG A 768 -22.42 -11.50 6.72
CA ARG A 768 -23.64 -12.26 7.01
C ARG A 768 -23.71 -12.60 8.49
N LEU A 769 -24.84 -12.31 9.13
CA LEU A 769 -25.08 -12.71 10.51
C LEU A 769 -25.51 -14.17 10.58
N CYS A 770 -24.76 -14.97 11.33
CA CYS A 770 -25.03 -16.38 11.61
C CYS A 770 -25.30 -16.55 13.11
N ARG A 771 -26.23 -17.43 13.47
CA ARG A 771 -26.43 -17.82 14.86
C ARG A 771 -25.73 -19.14 15.13
N VAL A 772 -25.00 -19.19 16.24
CA VAL A 772 -24.32 -20.39 16.72
C VAL A 772 -24.99 -20.82 18.02
N SER A 773 -25.68 -21.96 18.00
CA SER A 773 -26.40 -22.47 19.16
C SER A 773 -25.46 -23.14 20.17
N LEU A 774 -25.63 -22.81 21.45
CA LEU A 774 -24.90 -23.51 22.51
C LEU A 774 -25.28 -24.99 22.59
N GLU A 775 -26.55 -25.32 22.37
CA GLU A 775 -27.05 -26.71 22.38
C GLU A 775 -26.40 -27.55 21.29
N GLU A 776 -26.31 -27.01 20.07
CA GLU A 776 -25.65 -27.68 18.94
C GLU A 776 -24.17 -27.93 19.22
N LEU A 777 -23.47 -26.96 19.81
CA LEU A 777 -22.07 -27.12 20.17
C LEU A 777 -21.87 -28.12 21.31
N LEU A 778 -22.79 -28.19 22.28
CA LEU A 778 -22.71 -29.16 23.39
C LEU A 778 -22.94 -30.61 22.94
N ALA A 779 -23.69 -30.82 21.85
CA ALA A 779 -23.90 -32.13 21.25
C ALA A 779 -22.64 -32.70 20.55
N LEU A 780 -21.62 -31.87 20.31
CA LEU A 780 -20.36 -32.31 19.70
C LEU A 780 -19.51 -33.13 20.69
N PRO A 781 -18.63 -34.02 20.18
CA PRO A 781 -17.70 -34.77 21.03
C PRO A 781 -16.81 -33.84 21.87
N ALA A 782 -16.74 -34.15 23.17
CA ALA A 782 -15.91 -33.43 24.13
C ALA A 782 -14.54 -34.10 24.27
N GLU A 783 -13.49 -33.34 24.02
CA GLU A 783 -12.12 -33.71 24.34
C GLU A 783 -11.76 -33.19 25.73
N GLN A 784 -11.34 -34.08 26.63
CA GLN A 784 -10.99 -33.71 28.00
C GLN A 784 -9.59 -33.08 28.06
N LEU A 785 -9.47 -31.98 28.78
CA LEU A 785 -8.17 -31.37 29.07
C LEU A 785 -7.48 -32.14 30.20
N GLU A 786 -6.16 -32.25 30.12
CA GLU A 786 -5.32 -32.95 31.09
C GLU A 786 -4.68 -31.96 32.07
N PRO A 787 -4.64 -32.27 33.37
CA PRO A 787 -3.98 -31.42 34.36
C PRO A 787 -2.47 -31.46 34.19
N ARG A 788 -1.83 -30.29 34.13
CA ARG A 788 -0.38 -30.10 34.20
C ARG A 788 -0.07 -28.95 35.16
N GLY A 789 0.27 -29.27 36.41
CA GLY A 789 0.42 -28.28 37.48
C GLY A 789 -0.92 -27.61 37.79
N GLU A 790 -0.95 -26.27 37.80
CA GLU A 790 -2.18 -25.48 38.04
C GLU A 790 -3.04 -25.27 36.77
N ARG A 791 -2.67 -25.88 35.65
CA ARG A 791 -3.29 -25.63 34.34
C ARG A 791 -3.85 -26.89 33.71
N TRP A 792 -4.81 -26.72 32.81
CA TRP A 792 -5.48 -27.78 32.07
C TRP A 792 -5.24 -27.59 30.58
N HIS A 793 -4.55 -28.53 29.95
CA HIS A 793 -4.08 -28.43 28.56
C HIS A 793 -4.73 -29.49 27.67
N LEU A 794 -4.69 -29.30 26.36
CA LEU A 794 -5.08 -30.36 25.43
C LEU A 794 -4.16 -31.59 25.56
N PRO A 795 -4.70 -32.80 25.37
CA PRO A 795 -3.88 -34.01 25.30
C PRO A 795 -2.79 -33.86 24.24
N GLY A 796 -1.56 -34.21 24.59
CA GLY A 796 -0.43 -34.11 23.66
C GLY A 796 0.07 -32.69 23.36
N GLU A 797 -0.40 -31.65 24.05
CA GLU A 797 0.13 -30.28 23.93
C GLU A 797 1.66 -30.24 24.09
N GLN A 798 2.37 -29.68 23.11
CA GLN A 798 3.85 -29.67 23.03
C GLN A 798 4.45 -28.27 23.15
N ARG A 799 3.64 -27.20 23.29
CA ARG A 799 4.18 -25.84 23.37
C ARG A 799 5.14 -25.68 24.56
N PRO A 800 6.23 -24.89 24.41
CA PRO A 800 7.21 -24.69 25.46
C PRO A 800 6.58 -24.21 26.77
N VAL A 801 7.05 -24.75 27.89
CA VAL A 801 6.59 -24.35 29.24
C VAL A 801 6.77 -22.84 29.47
N GLN A 802 7.81 -22.25 28.89
CA GLN A 802 8.13 -20.82 28.97
C GLN A 802 6.99 -19.93 28.47
N HIS A 803 6.30 -20.30 27.38
CA HIS A 803 5.18 -19.50 26.86
C HIS A 803 4.04 -19.42 27.87
N TRP A 804 3.78 -20.52 28.59
CA TRP A 804 2.78 -20.53 29.63
C TRP A 804 3.27 -19.83 30.91
N GLN A 805 4.56 -19.81 31.20
CA GLN A 805 5.12 -19.04 32.32
C GLN A 805 4.95 -17.52 32.16
N ALA A 806 4.80 -17.02 30.92
CA ALA A 806 4.47 -15.61 30.67
C ALA A 806 3.12 -15.19 31.30
N PHE A 807 2.22 -16.13 31.61
CA PHE A 807 0.96 -15.82 32.28
C PHE A 807 1.13 -15.72 33.80
N GLU A 808 1.10 -14.50 34.31
CA GLU A 808 1.06 -14.21 35.74
C GLU A 808 -0.32 -14.48 36.33
N LEU A 809 -0.47 -15.63 36.99
CA LEU A 809 -1.76 -16.05 37.58
C LEU A 809 -2.35 -15.04 38.59
N ALA A 810 -1.50 -14.21 39.20
CA ALA A 810 -1.92 -13.12 40.08
C ALA A 810 -2.83 -12.11 39.36
N GLN A 811 -2.64 -11.88 38.06
CA GLN A 811 -3.49 -10.99 37.27
C GLN A 811 -4.91 -11.52 37.14
N LEU A 812 -5.10 -12.83 37.18
CA LEU A 812 -6.42 -13.47 37.13
C LEU A 812 -7.05 -13.70 38.51
N ALA A 813 -6.34 -13.37 39.60
CA ALA A 813 -6.78 -13.70 40.96
C ALA A 813 -8.13 -13.08 41.33
N ALA A 814 -8.46 -11.92 40.77
CA ALA A 814 -9.75 -11.26 41.00
C ALA A 814 -10.97 -12.08 40.53
N TRP A 815 -10.75 -13.04 39.62
CA TRP A 815 -11.79 -13.90 39.04
C TRP A 815 -11.62 -15.38 39.38
N ARG A 816 -10.67 -15.73 40.25
CA ARG A 816 -10.55 -17.08 40.81
C ARG A 816 -11.49 -17.21 42.00
N ARG A 817 -12.59 -17.95 41.85
CA ARG A 817 -13.49 -18.30 42.95
C ARG A 817 -13.67 -19.80 43.09
#